data_AF-A0A151BB31-F1
#
_entry.id   AF-A0A151BB31-F1
#
_cell.length_a   1.000
_cell.length_b   1.000
_cell.length_c   1.000
_cell.angle_alpha   90.00
_cell.angle_beta   90.00
_cell.angle_gamma   90.00
#
_symmetry.space_group_name_H-M   'P 1'
#
loop_
_entity.id
_entity.type
_entity.pdbx_description
1 polymer ?
#
loop_
_entity_poly.entity_id
_entity_poly.type
_entity_poly.pdbx_seq_one_letter_code
_entity_poly.pdbx_strand_id
1 'polypeptide(L)'
;MFKGVAELLEGEISGDIALGFVSEIAGHHRIQGSPGLRAAVEYVVETLRGFGLEAEVRRYPADGETYRWSCLLFREWWCRDAELWLREPEGERRPLARWSESRFSLIQRSHPTPREGVEAEVVHVGRGEEPRDYRGVDVEGRIVLTDGDILRVYEMAVERRGALGILYYGMRAFPPVRREGELDDALQYTSFWWTDGGKPCFGFVLTPRRGRWLRELIAKRRRRGKAVRVWARVDAGFERGGLEVGEAWIEGDGDEEVLIVAHICHPQPSANDNASGCAAAMEAARALQKLINEGSLKRPGRTLRFLFVPEMTGTYAWLAGNEDRLPGMVAALNLDMVGEKQELCGSSLLLERTPDASPSYVNALLEAILDEVKGEFRNLAGTAKYPLYRWAVTPFSGGSDHYILSDPSVGVPCPMIIQWPDRFYHTSLDTVDKVDPEMLGRVALMAATYAYFIASATAQEARWLVEETAYRYRRRILERGQRELTEALSEAERAEGGEKALAEALGRVRRGLLYEAERGVEALKSIRRLGVDLEGGVMERCVKAVRETAEGEAQRVEEAIRCYASGRGLKLRKARRRRRRIEVEAEALRPKRRFRGPLSVRPWLRRLPQEDREAYWRLSRKHRESRVQGVLAQYWADGQRSLLEIAQLIEMELGRCDLEYLVKLFRLYEKMGLIDL
;
A
#
# COMPACT_ATOMS: atom_id res chain seq x y z
N MET A 1 31.60 -5.70 4.53
CA MET A 1 30.13 -5.57 4.52
C MET A 1 29.70 -4.34 3.71
N PHE A 2 28.40 -4.04 3.60
CA PHE A 2 27.85 -2.99 2.75
C PHE A 2 28.35 -1.56 3.03
N LYS A 3 29.02 -1.29 4.17
CA LYS A 3 29.48 0.05 4.56
C LYS A 3 30.32 0.76 3.50
N GLY A 4 31.33 0.08 2.93
CA GLY A 4 32.15 0.69 1.89
C GLY A 4 31.38 1.01 0.61
N VAL A 5 30.36 0.21 0.28
CA VAL A 5 29.43 0.50 -0.82
C VAL A 5 28.57 1.72 -0.48
N ALA A 6 28.02 1.77 0.74
CA ALA A 6 27.22 2.89 1.20
C ALA A 6 28.00 4.21 1.23
N GLU A 7 29.27 4.20 1.66
CA GLU A 7 30.15 5.38 1.66
C GLU A 7 30.42 5.90 0.23
N LEU A 8 30.68 4.99 -0.73
CA LEU A 8 30.84 5.37 -2.13
C LEU A 8 29.55 5.96 -2.71
N LEU A 9 28.40 5.35 -2.41
CA LEU A 9 27.10 5.83 -2.84
C LEU A 9 26.72 7.16 -2.19
N GLU A 10 27.03 7.37 -0.91
CA GLU A 10 26.77 8.60 -0.17
C GLU A 10 27.52 9.79 -0.80
N GLY A 11 28.71 9.56 -1.36
CA GLY A 11 29.46 10.57 -2.10
C GLY A 11 28.91 10.89 -3.50
N GLU A 12 28.10 10.01 -4.09
CA GLU A 12 27.57 10.18 -5.45
C GLU A 12 26.10 10.60 -5.49
N ILE A 13 25.30 10.16 -4.52
CA ILE A 13 23.86 10.40 -4.48
C ILE A 13 23.56 11.85 -4.11
N SER A 14 22.65 12.48 -4.86
CA SER A 14 22.20 13.85 -4.66
C SER A 14 20.69 13.93 -4.50
N GLY A 15 20.27 14.41 -3.33
CA GLY A 15 18.88 14.74 -3.05
C GLY A 15 18.30 15.82 -3.97
N ASP A 16 19.11 16.77 -4.40
CA ASP A 16 18.68 17.85 -5.30
C ASP A 16 18.44 17.34 -6.73
N ILE A 17 19.26 16.40 -7.21
CA ILE A 17 19.02 15.73 -8.50
C ILE A 17 17.68 14.97 -8.44
N ALA A 18 17.45 14.22 -7.36
CA ALA A 18 16.19 13.52 -7.15
C ALA A 18 15.00 14.51 -7.09
N LEU A 19 15.12 15.65 -6.42
CA LEU A 19 14.08 16.68 -6.39
C LEU A 19 13.79 17.26 -7.80
N GLY A 20 14.81 17.36 -8.65
CA GLY A 20 14.65 17.67 -10.06
C GLY A 20 13.77 16.66 -10.78
N PHE A 21 14.02 15.36 -10.60
CA PHE A 21 13.17 14.31 -11.18
C PHE A 21 11.73 14.35 -10.64
N VAL A 22 11.53 14.66 -9.36
CA VAL A 22 10.18 14.85 -8.79
C VAL A 22 9.44 15.95 -9.54
N SER A 23 10.10 17.08 -9.79
CA SER A 23 9.51 18.24 -10.46
C SER A 23 9.03 17.92 -11.88
N GLU A 24 9.84 17.17 -12.64
CA GLU A 24 9.49 16.73 -13.99
C GLU A 24 8.32 15.74 -13.97
N ILE A 25 8.39 14.68 -13.16
CA ILE A 25 7.34 13.66 -13.08
C ILE A 25 6.01 14.27 -12.59
N ALA A 26 6.06 15.16 -11.58
CA ALA A 26 4.90 15.86 -11.05
C ALA A 26 4.30 16.88 -12.04
N GLY A 27 5.00 17.19 -13.14
CA GLY A 27 4.47 17.99 -14.24
C GLY A 27 3.39 17.28 -15.06
N HIS A 28 3.31 15.95 -14.98
CA HIS A 28 2.40 15.14 -15.79
C HIS A 28 1.10 14.77 -15.06
N HIS A 29 -0.02 14.78 -15.78
CA HIS A 29 -1.29 14.21 -15.31
C HIS A 29 -1.32 12.69 -15.57
N ARG A 30 -0.66 11.96 -14.69
CA ARG A 30 -0.24 10.56 -14.87
C ARG A 30 -1.26 9.53 -14.38
N ILE A 31 -2.55 9.65 -14.73
CA ILE A 31 -3.58 8.65 -14.34
C ILE A 31 -3.31 7.30 -15.02
N GLN A 32 -3.58 6.17 -14.36
CA GLN A 32 -3.28 4.87 -14.98
C GLN A 32 -4.03 4.68 -16.31
N GLY A 33 -3.31 4.26 -17.35
CA GLY A 33 -3.80 4.16 -18.72
C GLY A 33 -4.24 5.52 -19.25
N SER A 34 -3.31 6.45 -19.42
CA SER A 34 -3.59 7.79 -19.94
C SER A 34 -2.39 8.35 -20.72
N PRO A 35 -2.61 9.34 -21.60
CA PRO A 35 -1.52 10.02 -22.30
C PRO A 35 -0.47 10.65 -21.37
N GLY A 36 -0.90 11.16 -20.20
CA GLY A 36 0.03 11.77 -19.24
C GLY A 36 0.89 10.74 -18.50
N LEU A 37 0.36 9.54 -18.26
CA LEU A 37 1.15 8.42 -17.72
C LEU A 37 2.22 8.00 -18.73
N ARG A 38 1.83 7.82 -20.00
CA ARG A 38 2.74 7.48 -21.09
C ARG A 38 3.90 8.46 -21.17
N ALA A 39 3.60 9.77 -21.20
CA ALA A 39 4.63 10.81 -21.24
C ALA A 39 5.58 10.77 -20.03
N ALA A 40 5.06 10.53 -18.81
CA ALA A 40 5.90 10.41 -17.63
C ALA A 40 6.81 9.17 -17.68
N VAL A 41 6.30 8.03 -18.16
CA VAL A 41 7.09 6.80 -18.34
C VAL A 41 8.16 6.99 -19.41
N GLU A 42 7.82 7.61 -20.54
CA GLU A 42 8.76 7.95 -21.62
C GLU A 42 9.88 8.85 -21.09
N TYR A 43 9.56 9.91 -20.34
CA TYR A 43 10.55 10.78 -19.70
C TYR A 43 11.52 9.99 -18.80
N VAL A 44 11.01 9.13 -17.92
CA VAL A 44 11.85 8.34 -17.00
C VAL A 44 12.78 7.40 -17.78
N VAL A 45 12.24 6.68 -18.77
CA VAL A 45 13.02 5.73 -19.59
C VAL A 45 14.09 6.45 -20.41
N GLU A 46 13.77 7.57 -21.05
CA GLU A 46 14.73 8.36 -21.81
C GLU A 46 15.83 8.94 -20.92
N THR A 47 15.46 9.42 -19.73
CA THR A 47 16.41 9.97 -18.75
C THR A 47 17.40 8.88 -18.28
N LEU A 48 16.90 7.71 -17.92
CA LEU A 48 17.75 6.59 -17.46
C LEU A 48 18.63 6.05 -18.58
N ARG A 49 18.14 5.99 -19.82
CA ARG A 49 18.97 5.68 -21.00
C ARG A 49 20.06 6.72 -21.19
N GLY A 50 19.76 8.00 -20.96
CA GLY A 50 20.73 9.10 -20.99
C GLY A 50 21.85 8.94 -19.95
N PHE A 51 21.59 8.28 -18.82
CA PHE A 51 22.61 7.90 -17.83
C PHE A 51 23.37 6.62 -18.19
N GLY A 52 23.06 6.00 -19.33
CA GLY A 52 23.73 4.81 -19.84
C GLY A 52 23.18 3.49 -19.30
N LEU A 53 21.96 3.46 -18.75
CA LEU A 53 21.27 2.22 -18.43
C LEU A 53 20.58 1.63 -19.67
N GLU A 54 20.41 0.31 -19.70
CA GLU A 54 19.43 -0.31 -20.58
C GLU A 54 18.03 0.03 -20.08
N ALA A 55 17.15 0.50 -20.96
CA ALA A 55 15.81 0.94 -20.57
C ALA A 55 14.82 0.87 -21.73
N GLU A 56 13.59 0.43 -21.43
CA GLU A 56 12.49 0.32 -22.38
C GLU A 56 11.13 0.65 -21.76
N VAL A 57 10.17 0.99 -22.62
CA VAL A 57 8.75 1.11 -22.25
C VAL A 57 8.05 -0.19 -22.63
N ARG A 58 7.55 -0.94 -21.65
CA ARG A 58 6.67 -2.08 -21.89
C ARG A 58 5.22 -1.65 -21.97
N ARG A 59 4.54 -2.06 -23.03
CA ARG A 59 3.12 -1.71 -23.26
C ARG A 59 2.23 -2.92 -23.10
N TYR A 60 1.30 -2.85 -22.15
CA TYR A 60 0.26 -3.84 -21.93
C TYR A 60 -1.10 -3.34 -22.46
N PRO A 61 -2.07 -4.23 -22.73
CA PRO A 61 -3.41 -3.80 -23.16
C PRO A 61 -4.12 -2.97 -22.08
N ALA A 62 -4.70 -1.84 -22.48
CA ALA A 62 -5.66 -1.08 -21.68
C ALA A 62 -7.01 -1.07 -22.44
N ASP A 63 -7.71 -2.21 -22.39
CA ASP A 63 -8.88 -2.49 -23.24
C ASP A 63 -10.20 -2.70 -22.47
N GLY A 64 -10.16 -2.85 -21.15
CA GLY A 64 -11.34 -3.12 -20.33
C GLY A 64 -11.78 -4.58 -20.28
N GLU A 65 -11.04 -5.49 -20.92
CA GLU A 65 -11.42 -6.89 -21.11
C GLU A 65 -10.30 -7.87 -20.74
N THR A 66 -9.05 -7.47 -20.91
CA THR A 66 -7.87 -8.29 -20.62
C THR A 66 -7.70 -8.47 -19.11
N TYR A 67 -7.53 -9.73 -18.70
CA TYR A 67 -7.15 -10.09 -17.34
C TYR A 67 -5.67 -10.44 -17.23
N ARG A 68 -5.07 -10.03 -16.11
CA ARG A 68 -3.76 -10.47 -15.64
C ARG A 68 -3.95 -11.02 -14.23
N TRP A 69 -3.91 -12.34 -14.13
CA TRP A 69 -4.46 -13.11 -13.00
C TRP A 69 -5.91 -12.69 -12.70
N SER A 70 -6.20 -12.24 -11.48
CA SER A 70 -7.53 -11.76 -11.09
C SER A 70 -7.80 -10.29 -11.46
N CYS A 71 -6.77 -9.56 -11.90
CA CYS A 71 -6.83 -8.13 -12.15
C CYS A 71 -7.31 -7.81 -13.57
N LEU A 72 -8.32 -6.95 -13.69
CA LEU A 72 -8.82 -6.45 -14.97
C LEU A 72 -8.03 -5.19 -15.38
N LEU A 73 -7.51 -5.18 -16.60
CA LEU A 73 -6.88 -3.99 -17.18
C LEU A 73 -7.97 -3.08 -17.75
N PHE A 74 -8.08 -1.85 -17.25
CA PHE A 74 -9.10 -0.88 -17.67
C PHE A 74 -8.80 -0.28 -19.05
N ARG A 75 -9.79 0.40 -19.65
CA ARG A 75 -9.62 1.19 -20.87
C ARG A 75 -8.75 2.42 -20.64
N GLU A 76 -7.98 2.81 -21.65
CA GLU A 76 -7.27 4.09 -21.66
C GLU A 76 -8.27 5.24 -21.55
N TRP A 77 -7.96 6.23 -20.72
CA TRP A 77 -8.76 7.42 -20.48
C TRP A 77 -7.97 8.69 -20.78
N TRP A 78 -8.59 9.61 -21.51
CA TRP A 78 -8.04 10.93 -21.79
C TRP A 78 -9.04 12.02 -21.41
N CYS A 79 -8.53 13.19 -21.04
CA CYS A 79 -9.31 14.40 -20.80
C CYS A 79 -8.53 15.60 -21.33
N ARG A 80 -9.16 16.36 -22.24
CA ARG A 80 -8.58 17.59 -22.81
C ARG A 80 -8.98 18.80 -21.98
N ASP A 81 -10.25 18.88 -21.58
CA ASP A 81 -10.79 19.99 -20.82
C ASP A 81 -12.08 19.62 -20.08
N ALA A 82 -12.36 20.31 -18.98
CA ALA A 82 -13.62 20.19 -18.26
C ALA A 82 -13.93 21.45 -17.43
N GLU A 83 -15.20 21.83 -17.41
CA GLU A 83 -15.68 23.03 -16.73
C GLU A 83 -17.03 22.79 -16.04
N LEU A 84 -17.17 23.39 -14.86
CA LEU A 84 -18.43 23.43 -14.12
C LEU A 84 -18.72 24.87 -13.71
N TRP A 85 -19.91 25.35 -14.05
CA TRP A 85 -20.36 26.71 -13.76
C TRP A 85 -21.69 26.71 -13.02
N LEU A 86 -21.79 27.53 -11.99
CA LEU A 86 -23.08 27.88 -11.40
C LEU A 86 -23.82 28.84 -12.34
N ARG A 87 -25.05 28.50 -12.74
CA ARG A 87 -25.89 29.31 -13.65
C ARG A 87 -27.03 29.99 -12.91
N GLU A 88 -27.74 29.25 -12.07
CA GLU A 88 -28.81 29.77 -11.23
C GLU A 88 -28.47 29.55 -9.74
N PRO A 89 -28.50 30.59 -8.87
CA PRO A 89 -28.88 32.00 -9.10
C PRO A 89 -28.05 32.75 -10.14
N GLU A 90 -28.69 33.61 -10.94
CA GLU A 90 -27.95 34.53 -11.84
C GLU A 90 -27.00 35.45 -11.05
N GLY A 91 -27.46 36.01 -9.91
CA GLY A 91 -26.63 36.85 -9.04
C GLY A 91 -25.47 36.12 -8.32
N GLU A 92 -25.38 34.79 -8.42
CA GLU A 92 -24.27 34.01 -7.87
C GLU A 92 -23.42 33.35 -8.97
N ARG A 93 -23.71 33.63 -10.25
CA ARG A 93 -23.08 32.98 -11.41
C ARG A 93 -21.55 33.10 -11.36
N ARG A 94 -20.88 31.95 -11.32
CA ARG A 94 -19.41 31.84 -11.18
C ARG A 94 -18.91 30.45 -11.60
N PRO A 95 -17.62 30.28 -11.96
CA PRO A 95 -17.03 28.96 -12.11
C PRO A 95 -16.97 28.24 -10.75
N LEU A 96 -17.23 26.95 -10.76
CA LEU A 96 -17.12 26.07 -9.59
C LEU A 96 -15.90 25.16 -9.67
N ALA A 97 -15.54 24.71 -10.87
CA ALA A 97 -14.38 23.88 -11.15
C ALA A 97 -13.91 24.08 -12.59
N ARG A 98 -12.58 24.09 -12.81
CA ARG A 98 -11.96 24.12 -14.13
C ARG A 98 -10.75 23.19 -14.19
N TRP A 99 -10.73 22.31 -15.18
CA TRP A 99 -9.65 21.37 -15.43
C TRP A 99 -8.30 22.06 -15.65
N SER A 100 -8.31 23.22 -16.31
CA SER A 100 -7.12 24.02 -16.57
C SER A 100 -6.51 24.65 -15.31
N GLU A 101 -7.30 24.86 -14.25
CA GLU A 101 -6.82 25.38 -12.96
C GLU A 101 -6.29 24.26 -12.07
N SER A 102 -6.97 23.10 -12.07
CA SER A 102 -6.50 21.91 -11.36
C SER A 102 -7.08 20.65 -11.99
N ARG A 103 -6.22 19.66 -12.26
CA ARG A 103 -6.62 18.35 -12.76
C ARG A 103 -7.44 17.56 -11.74
N PHE A 104 -7.34 17.89 -10.46
CA PHE A 104 -8.16 17.30 -9.39
C PHE A 104 -9.62 17.76 -9.45
N SER A 105 -9.95 18.81 -10.19
CA SER A 105 -11.30 19.38 -10.23
C SER A 105 -12.33 18.49 -10.94
N LEU A 106 -11.88 17.47 -11.67
CA LEU A 106 -12.70 16.42 -12.26
C LEU A 106 -12.55 15.13 -11.45
N ILE A 107 -13.63 14.38 -11.28
CA ILE A 107 -13.52 12.98 -10.84
C ILE A 107 -12.85 12.21 -11.98
N GLN A 108 -11.68 11.64 -11.71
CA GLN A 108 -10.87 10.98 -12.73
C GLN A 108 -11.67 9.85 -13.38
N ARG A 109 -11.43 9.62 -14.68
CA ARG A 109 -12.23 8.70 -15.50
C ARG A 109 -13.71 9.10 -15.58
N SER A 110 -14.03 10.39 -15.64
CA SER A 110 -15.39 10.84 -15.97
C SER A 110 -15.72 10.57 -17.44
N HIS A 111 -16.98 10.21 -17.73
CA HIS A 111 -17.49 10.18 -19.10
C HIS A 111 -17.65 11.60 -19.68
N PRO A 112 -17.60 11.76 -21.01
CA PRO A 112 -17.86 13.04 -21.66
C PRO A 112 -19.31 13.49 -21.51
N THR A 113 -19.51 14.80 -21.60
CA THR A 113 -20.81 15.41 -21.87
C THR A 113 -21.00 15.62 -23.38
N PRO A 114 -22.22 15.97 -23.85
CA PRO A 114 -22.38 16.60 -25.16
C PRO A 114 -21.52 17.86 -25.31
N ARG A 115 -21.25 18.26 -26.56
CA ARG A 115 -20.32 19.35 -26.90
C ARG A 115 -20.77 20.70 -26.33
N GLU A 116 -22.08 20.94 -26.34
CA GLU A 116 -22.76 22.10 -25.78
C GLU A 116 -22.80 22.10 -24.23
N GLY A 117 -22.37 21.00 -23.60
CA GLY A 117 -22.48 20.77 -22.16
C GLY A 117 -23.89 20.36 -21.72
N VAL A 118 -24.05 20.15 -20.42
CA VAL A 118 -25.33 19.79 -19.79
C VAL A 118 -25.66 20.85 -18.77
N GLU A 119 -26.86 21.42 -18.86
CA GLU A 119 -27.43 22.23 -17.78
C GLU A 119 -28.45 21.42 -16.98
N ALA A 120 -28.23 21.28 -15.67
CA ALA A 120 -29.09 20.50 -14.79
C ALA A 120 -29.21 21.11 -13.40
N GLU A 121 -30.30 20.76 -12.71
CA GLU A 121 -30.49 21.09 -11.29
C GLU A 121 -29.50 20.30 -10.42
N VAL A 122 -28.97 20.97 -9.39
CA VAL A 122 -28.13 20.33 -8.36
C VAL A 122 -28.97 20.07 -7.10
N VAL A 123 -28.96 18.82 -6.65
CA VAL A 123 -29.64 18.38 -5.43
C VAL A 123 -28.64 17.81 -4.42
N HIS A 124 -28.79 18.17 -3.15
CA HIS A 124 -27.95 17.64 -2.08
C HIS A 124 -28.56 16.38 -1.48
N VAL A 125 -27.77 15.30 -1.43
CA VAL A 125 -28.20 13.97 -0.94
C VAL A 125 -27.50 13.57 0.37
N GLY A 126 -26.86 14.51 1.07
CA GLY A 126 -25.99 14.17 2.20
C GLY A 126 -24.85 13.26 1.75
N ARG A 127 -24.65 12.14 2.46
CA ARG A 127 -23.67 11.12 2.06
C ARG A 127 -24.09 10.32 0.82
N GLY A 128 -25.38 10.22 0.52
CA GLY A 128 -25.87 9.47 -0.65
C GLY A 128 -25.52 7.98 -0.65
N GLU A 129 -25.16 7.40 0.48
CA GLU A 129 -24.65 6.02 0.60
C GLU A 129 -25.76 4.99 0.88
N GLU A 130 -26.90 5.46 1.39
CA GLU A 130 -28.00 4.63 1.88
C GLU A 130 -29.33 5.02 1.22
N PRO A 131 -30.30 4.09 1.05
CA PRO A 131 -31.61 4.42 0.46
C PRO A 131 -32.34 5.57 1.18
N ARG A 132 -32.12 5.71 2.49
CA ARG A 132 -32.71 6.76 3.31
C ARG A 132 -32.26 8.18 2.92
N ASP A 133 -31.08 8.32 2.34
CA ASP A 133 -30.48 9.61 1.98
C ASP A 133 -31.21 10.25 0.79
N TYR A 134 -32.00 9.46 0.06
CA TYR A 134 -32.79 9.87 -1.11
C TYR A 134 -34.28 10.06 -0.79
N ARG A 135 -34.71 9.91 0.46
CA ARG A 135 -36.13 10.08 0.83
C ARG A 135 -36.56 11.53 0.65
N GLY A 136 -37.57 11.76 -0.20
CA GLY A 136 -38.06 13.11 -0.50
C GLY A 136 -37.10 13.96 -1.33
N VAL A 137 -36.14 13.32 -2.02
CA VAL A 137 -35.22 13.96 -2.97
C VAL A 137 -35.29 13.19 -4.28
N ASP A 138 -35.87 13.81 -5.29
CA ASP A 138 -35.84 13.29 -6.65
C ASP A 138 -34.48 13.66 -7.28
N VAL A 139 -33.80 12.65 -7.84
CA VAL A 139 -32.44 12.78 -8.41
C VAL A 139 -32.41 12.44 -9.90
N GLU A 140 -33.51 11.94 -10.46
CA GLU A 140 -33.57 11.58 -11.88
C GLU A 140 -33.33 12.82 -12.75
N GLY A 141 -32.41 12.72 -13.72
CA GLY A 141 -32.07 13.84 -14.60
C GLY A 141 -31.33 14.99 -13.90
N ARG A 142 -30.87 14.83 -12.65
CA ARG A 142 -30.20 15.87 -11.85
C ARG A 142 -28.75 15.53 -11.53
N ILE A 143 -28.00 16.52 -11.07
CA ILE A 143 -26.63 16.36 -10.58
C ILE A 143 -26.67 16.29 -9.05
N VAL A 144 -26.03 15.29 -8.45
CA VAL A 144 -26.03 15.10 -6.99
C VAL A 144 -24.80 15.73 -6.33
N LEU A 145 -25.01 16.50 -5.26
CA LEU A 145 -23.94 17.04 -4.40
C LEU A 145 -23.79 16.17 -3.15
N THR A 146 -22.56 15.71 -2.87
CA THR A 146 -22.28 14.79 -1.76
C THR A 146 -20.83 14.86 -1.23
N ASP A 147 -20.63 14.41 0.01
CA ASP A 147 -19.32 14.12 0.63
C ASP A 147 -19.12 12.63 0.96
N GLY A 148 -19.98 11.74 0.46
CA GLY A 148 -19.91 10.30 0.71
C GLY A 148 -18.98 9.51 -0.21
N ASP A 149 -18.95 8.19 -0.02
CA ASP A 149 -18.17 7.26 -0.85
C ASP A 149 -18.67 7.25 -2.30
N ILE A 150 -17.80 7.65 -3.23
CA ILE A 150 -18.20 7.91 -4.62
C ILE A 150 -18.62 6.65 -5.37
N LEU A 151 -18.06 5.49 -5.04
CA LEU A 151 -18.48 4.23 -5.67
C LEU A 151 -19.91 3.87 -5.23
N ARG A 152 -20.20 4.06 -3.94
CA ARG A 152 -21.53 3.82 -3.41
C ARG A 152 -22.54 4.86 -3.88
N VAL A 153 -22.16 6.14 -3.93
CA VAL A 153 -23.03 7.21 -4.43
C VAL A 153 -23.35 6.99 -5.91
N TYR A 154 -22.37 6.61 -6.72
CA TYR A 154 -22.60 6.26 -8.12
C TYR A 154 -23.63 5.13 -8.27
N GLU A 155 -23.48 4.03 -7.52
CA GLU A 155 -24.46 2.94 -7.53
C GLU A 155 -25.87 3.44 -7.12
N MET A 156 -25.95 4.26 -6.07
CA MET A 156 -27.21 4.68 -5.48
C MET A 156 -27.93 5.79 -6.27
N ALA A 157 -27.22 6.82 -6.71
CA ALA A 157 -27.78 7.97 -7.40
C ALA A 157 -27.90 7.73 -8.92
N VAL A 158 -26.86 7.17 -9.55
CA VAL A 158 -26.77 7.07 -11.01
C VAL A 158 -27.39 5.76 -11.48
N GLU A 159 -26.87 4.62 -11.02
CA GLU A 159 -27.33 3.31 -11.51
C GLU A 159 -28.79 3.05 -11.15
N ARG A 160 -29.16 3.25 -9.88
CA ARG A 160 -30.50 2.94 -9.37
C ARG A 160 -31.53 4.04 -9.58
N ARG A 161 -31.13 5.31 -9.74
CA ARG A 161 -32.06 6.46 -9.70
C ARG A 161 -31.91 7.49 -10.82
N GLY A 162 -30.98 7.28 -11.77
CA GLY A 162 -30.92 8.09 -12.98
C GLY A 162 -30.36 9.50 -12.82
N ALA A 163 -29.55 9.77 -11.78
CA ALA A 163 -28.77 11.01 -11.72
C ALA A 163 -27.79 11.12 -12.90
N LEU A 164 -27.58 12.32 -13.42
CA LEU A 164 -26.71 12.60 -14.57
C LEU A 164 -25.23 12.70 -14.22
N GLY A 165 -24.92 13.17 -13.01
CA GLY A 165 -23.55 13.43 -12.59
C GLY A 165 -23.40 13.65 -11.09
N ILE A 166 -22.16 13.69 -10.63
CA ILE A 166 -21.82 13.79 -9.21
C ILE A 166 -20.90 15.01 -8.96
N LEU A 167 -21.23 15.82 -7.96
CA LEU A 167 -20.36 16.83 -7.37
C LEU A 167 -19.91 16.32 -6.01
N TYR A 168 -18.61 16.02 -5.90
CA TYR A 168 -17.99 15.56 -4.66
C TYR A 168 -17.34 16.72 -3.93
N TYR A 169 -17.50 16.82 -2.61
CA TYR A 169 -16.81 17.83 -1.80
C TYR A 169 -16.22 17.26 -0.49
N GLY A 170 -16.08 15.95 -0.40
CA GLY A 170 -15.51 15.32 0.79
C GLY A 170 -13.99 15.50 0.88
N MET A 171 -13.49 15.45 2.11
CA MET A 171 -12.06 15.40 2.43
C MET A 171 -11.86 14.34 3.52
N ARG A 172 -11.03 13.33 3.26
CA ARG A 172 -10.88 12.22 4.21
C ARG A 172 -10.09 12.69 5.43
N ALA A 173 -10.66 12.68 6.63
CA ALA A 173 -9.89 12.94 7.86
C ALA A 173 -9.22 11.66 8.42
N PHE A 174 -8.06 11.83 9.05
CA PHE A 174 -7.37 10.83 9.86
C PHE A 174 -6.59 11.55 10.98
N PRO A 175 -7.27 11.88 12.08
CA PRO A 175 -6.61 12.50 13.22
C PRO A 175 -5.52 11.57 13.80
N PRO A 176 -4.44 12.14 14.38
CA PRO A 176 -4.24 13.56 14.63
C PRO A 176 -3.63 14.36 13.46
N VAL A 177 -3.25 13.72 12.35
CA VAL A 177 -2.40 14.32 11.29
C VAL A 177 -3.17 15.18 10.28
N ARG A 178 -4.36 14.73 9.89
CA ARG A 178 -5.32 15.53 9.12
C ARG A 178 -6.68 15.54 9.82
N ARG A 179 -7.02 16.66 10.44
CA ARG A 179 -8.32 16.87 11.10
C ARG A 179 -9.33 17.43 10.11
N GLU A 180 -10.60 17.26 10.44
CA GLU A 180 -11.69 17.85 9.66
C GLU A 180 -11.54 19.39 9.63
N GLY A 181 -11.66 19.98 8.44
CA GLY A 181 -11.55 21.43 8.24
C GLY A 181 -10.14 21.95 7.90
N GLU A 182 -9.07 21.20 8.16
CA GLU A 182 -7.69 21.69 7.96
C GLU A 182 -7.34 21.93 6.48
N LEU A 183 -7.83 21.08 5.58
CA LEU A 183 -7.60 21.18 4.13
C LEU A 183 -8.87 21.58 3.37
N ASP A 184 -9.62 22.54 3.90
CA ASP A 184 -10.91 22.99 3.36
C ASP A 184 -10.86 23.62 1.97
N ASP A 185 -9.66 24.00 1.51
CA ASP A 185 -9.40 24.61 0.20
C ASP A 185 -8.64 23.67 -0.75
N ALA A 186 -8.41 22.41 -0.34
CA ALA A 186 -7.82 21.38 -1.20
C ALA A 186 -8.92 20.55 -1.90
N LEU A 187 -8.56 19.94 -3.03
CA LEU A 187 -9.40 18.98 -3.76
C LEU A 187 -8.92 17.57 -3.46
N GLN A 188 -9.83 16.66 -3.10
CA GLN A 188 -9.52 15.26 -2.80
C GLN A 188 -9.45 14.43 -4.10
N TYR A 189 -8.38 13.66 -4.29
CA TYR A 189 -8.27 12.73 -5.41
C TYR A 189 -9.41 11.72 -5.36
N THR A 190 -10.17 11.66 -6.45
CA THR A 190 -11.36 10.85 -6.62
C THR A 190 -11.37 10.28 -8.03
N SER A 191 -11.68 9.00 -8.20
CA SER A 191 -11.76 8.35 -9.51
C SER A 191 -12.98 7.44 -9.61
N PHE A 192 -13.63 7.44 -10.77
CA PHE A 192 -14.43 6.31 -11.21
C PHE A 192 -13.51 5.17 -11.67
N TRP A 193 -14.05 3.96 -11.71
CA TRP A 193 -13.30 2.76 -12.06
C TRP A 193 -14.30 1.81 -12.69
N TRP A 194 -14.33 1.88 -14.01
CA TRP A 194 -15.33 1.26 -14.84
C TRP A 194 -15.07 -0.23 -15.03
N THR A 195 -16.15 -0.96 -15.15
CA THR A 195 -16.23 -2.34 -15.64
C THR A 195 -17.46 -2.38 -16.55
N ASP A 196 -17.56 -3.40 -17.38
CA ASP A 196 -18.63 -3.48 -18.37
C ASP A 196 -20.04 -3.34 -17.76
N GLY A 197 -20.93 -2.69 -18.51
CA GLY A 197 -22.34 -2.51 -18.15
C GLY A 197 -22.65 -1.36 -17.18
N GLY A 198 -21.68 -0.53 -16.80
CA GLY A 198 -21.93 0.67 -15.99
C GLY A 198 -22.68 1.78 -16.76
N LYS A 199 -23.55 2.53 -16.09
CA LYS A 199 -24.16 3.74 -16.66
C LYS A 199 -23.13 4.87 -16.74
N PRO A 200 -23.01 5.59 -17.88
CA PRO A 200 -22.11 6.73 -17.98
C PRO A 200 -22.38 7.78 -16.90
N CYS A 201 -21.33 8.27 -16.26
CA CYS A 201 -21.39 9.35 -15.28
C CYS A 201 -20.18 10.26 -15.45
N PHE A 202 -20.41 11.57 -15.39
CA PHE A 202 -19.35 12.55 -15.16
C PHE A 202 -19.41 13.04 -13.72
N GLY A 203 -18.32 13.61 -13.23
CA GLY A 203 -18.37 14.30 -11.96
C GLY A 203 -17.21 15.24 -11.72
N PHE A 204 -17.42 16.19 -10.81
CA PHE A 204 -16.44 17.20 -10.44
C PHE A 204 -16.15 17.13 -8.95
N VAL A 205 -14.94 17.52 -8.57
CA VAL A 205 -14.52 17.68 -7.19
C VAL A 205 -14.50 19.17 -6.85
N LEU A 206 -15.16 19.52 -5.75
CA LEU A 206 -15.15 20.84 -5.16
C LEU A 206 -14.35 20.79 -3.87
N THR A 207 -13.78 21.94 -3.47
CA THR A 207 -13.20 22.04 -2.13
C THR A 207 -14.31 21.88 -1.07
N PRO A 208 -14.01 21.32 0.11
CA PRO A 208 -14.99 21.20 1.18
C PRO A 208 -15.71 22.52 1.50
N ARG A 209 -14.97 23.64 1.53
CA ARG A 209 -15.54 24.97 1.72
C ARG A 209 -16.59 25.31 0.66
N ARG A 210 -16.26 25.10 -0.62
CA ARG A 210 -17.15 25.39 -1.75
C ARG A 210 -18.36 24.46 -1.78
N GLY A 211 -18.19 23.18 -1.46
CA GLY A 211 -19.29 22.23 -1.37
C GLY A 211 -20.28 22.54 -0.26
N ARG A 212 -19.81 22.90 0.94
CA ARG A 212 -20.68 23.32 2.04
C ARG A 212 -21.46 24.60 1.72
N TRP A 213 -20.81 25.57 1.08
CA TRP A 213 -21.49 26.77 0.56
C TRP A 213 -22.59 26.41 -0.46
N LEU A 214 -22.29 25.54 -1.43
CA LEU A 214 -23.27 25.13 -2.44
C LEU A 214 -24.46 24.39 -1.81
N ARG A 215 -24.20 23.54 -0.80
CA ARG A 215 -25.24 22.87 0.00
C ARG A 215 -26.16 23.88 0.69
N GLU A 216 -25.61 24.92 1.32
CA GLU A 216 -26.39 25.97 1.98
C GLU A 216 -27.21 26.78 0.96
N LEU A 217 -26.64 27.07 -0.21
CA LEU A 217 -27.32 27.74 -1.31
C LEU A 217 -28.53 26.92 -1.81
N ILE A 218 -28.35 25.61 -2.03
CA ILE A 218 -29.42 24.68 -2.42
C ILE A 218 -30.54 24.70 -1.37
N ALA A 219 -30.20 24.59 -0.07
CA ALA A 219 -31.19 24.60 1.01
C ALA A 219 -31.99 25.92 1.07
N LYS A 220 -31.32 27.06 0.94
CA LYS A 220 -31.95 28.40 0.93
C LYS A 220 -32.90 28.57 -0.26
N ARG A 221 -32.49 28.09 -1.44
CA ARG A 221 -33.28 28.16 -2.69
C ARG A 221 -34.50 27.26 -2.64
N ARG A 222 -34.33 26.01 -2.17
CA ARG A 222 -35.41 25.02 -2.02
C ARG A 222 -36.54 25.52 -1.11
N ARG A 223 -36.22 26.20 0.01
CA ARG A 223 -37.21 26.83 0.90
C ARG A 223 -38.09 27.89 0.22
N ARG A 224 -37.64 28.42 -0.92
CA ARG A 224 -38.36 29.42 -1.73
C ARG A 224 -38.98 28.81 -3.00
N GLY A 225 -39.00 27.48 -3.13
CA GLY A 225 -39.47 26.79 -4.33
C GLY A 225 -38.61 27.04 -5.58
N LYS A 226 -37.35 27.42 -5.43
CA LYS A 226 -36.43 27.71 -6.55
C LYS A 226 -35.32 26.67 -6.61
N ALA A 227 -34.87 26.37 -7.83
CA ALA A 227 -33.75 25.46 -8.09
C ALA A 227 -32.39 26.18 -8.02
N VAL A 228 -31.34 25.36 -7.95
CA VAL A 228 -29.94 25.73 -8.22
C VAL A 228 -29.53 24.95 -9.45
N ARG A 229 -29.03 25.62 -10.49
CA ARG A 229 -28.64 24.98 -11.76
C ARG A 229 -27.17 25.21 -12.05
N VAL A 230 -26.52 24.18 -12.56
CA VAL A 230 -25.14 24.25 -13.05
C VAL A 230 -25.10 23.87 -14.53
N TRP A 231 -24.12 24.41 -15.23
CA TRP A 231 -23.71 23.96 -16.55
C TRP A 231 -22.37 23.22 -16.43
N ALA A 232 -22.29 22.02 -16.99
CA ALA A 232 -21.12 21.16 -16.97
C ALA A 232 -20.71 20.78 -18.39
N ARG A 233 -19.41 20.87 -18.69
CA ARG A 233 -18.81 20.37 -19.94
C ARG A 233 -17.61 19.51 -19.62
N VAL A 234 -17.52 18.32 -20.20
CA VAL A 234 -16.39 17.39 -20.06
C VAL A 234 -15.99 16.90 -21.45
N ASP A 235 -14.80 17.29 -21.90
CA ASP A 235 -14.15 16.79 -23.11
C ASP A 235 -13.15 15.69 -22.73
N ALA A 236 -13.67 14.48 -22.62
CA ALA A 236 -12.94 13.28 -22.22
C ALA A 236 -13.42 12.06 -23.00
N GLY A 237 -12.67 10.98 -22.95
CA GLY A 237 -13.04 9.76 -23.67
C GLY A 237 -12.36 8.52 -23.13
N PHE A 238 -12.87 7.39 -23.60
CA PHE A 238 -12.27 6.09 -23.36
C PHE A 238 -11.95 5.45 -24.70
N GLU A 239 -10.81 4.78 -24.78
CA GLU A 239 -10.41 4.03 -25.96
C GLU A 239 -9.70 2.72 -25.57
N ARG A 240 -9.53 1.83 -26.54
CA ARG A 240 -8.63 0.69 -26.37
C ARG A 240 -7.22 1.23 -26.61
N GLY A 241 -6.36 1.08 -25.62
CA GLY A 241 -5.07 1.75 -25.61
C GLY A 241 -3.98 0.96 -24.92
N GLY A 242 -3.00 1.69 -24.35
CA GLY A 242 -1.86 1.13 -23.64
C GLY A 242 -1.91 1.34 -22.14
N LEU A 243 -1.32 0.38 -21.42
CA LEU A 243 -0.85 0.56 -20.05
C LEU A 243 0.67 0.44 -20.07
N GLU A 244 1.35 1.58 -20.00
CA GLU A 244 2.80 1.68 -20.07
C GLU A 244 3.45 1.41 -18.70
N VAL A 245 4.48 0.57 -18.71
CA VAL A 245 5.40 0.31 -17.58
C VAL A 245 6.79 0.71 -18.04
N GLY A 246 7.46 1.56 -17.27
CA GLY A 246 8.87 1.87 -17.49
C GLY A 246 9.74 0.79 -16.85
N GLU A 247 10.72 0.30 -17.60
CA GLU A 247 11.68 -0.67 -17.11
C GLU A 247 13.09 -0.21 -17.48
N ALA A 248 13.99 -0.21 -16.49
CA ALA A 248 15.41 0.05 -16.70
C ALA A 248 16.24 -0.96 -15.90
N TRP A 249 17.43 -1.30 -16.37
CA TRP A 249 18.29 -2.24 -15.66
C TRP A 249 19.77 -2.03 -15.91
N ILE A 250 20.55 -2.53 -14.94
CA ILE A 250 21.99 -2.70 -15.03
C ILE A 250 22.25 -4.20 -15.10
N GLU A 251 22.75 -4.66 -16.24
CA GLU A 251 22.99 -6.08 -16.50
C GLU A 251 24.03 -6.67 -15.53
N GLY A 252 23.66 -7.76 -14.86
CA GLY A 252 24.57 -8.58 -14.06
C GLY A 252 25.19 -9.72 -14.88
N ASP A 253 26.01 -10.53 -14.24
CA ASP A 253 26.69 -11.65 -14.91
C ASP A 253 25.84 -12.94 -15.02
N GLY A 254 24.69 -13.01 -14.33
CA GLY A 254 23.80 -14.18 -14.32
C GLY A 254 22.31 -13.83 -14.48
N ASP A 255 21.46 -14.86 -14.44
CA ASP A 255 20.02 -14.76 -14.77
C ASP A 255 19.14 -14.31 -13.58
N GLU A 256 19.72 -14.15 -12.39
CA GLU A 256 19.02 -13.70 -11.19
C GLU A 256 18.91 -12.17 -11.15
N GLU A 257 17.89 -11.65 -10.46
CA GLU A 257 17.64 -10.21 -10.41
C GLU A 257 17.14 -9.68 -9.07
N VAL A 258 17.44 -8.40 -8.83
CA VAL A 258 16.98 -7.61 -7.68
C VAL A 258 16.19 -6.42 -8.19
N LEU A 259 14.95 -6.28 -7.71
CA LEU A 259 14.03 -5.24 -8.19
C LEU A 259 13.99 -4.04 -7.25
N ILE A 260 13.89 -2.84 -7.81
CA ILE A 260 13.39 -1.64 -7.16
C ILE A 260 12.12 -1.24 -7.91
N VAL A 261 11.00 -1.09 -7.19
CA VAL A 261 9.71 -0.75 -7.78
C VAL A 261 9.18 0.54 -7.15
N ALA A 262 8.65 1.42 -8.00
CA ALA A 262 7.91 2.60 -7.59
C ALA A 262 6.77 2.82 -8.58
N HIS A 263 5.58 3.18 -8.10
CA HIS A 263 4.50 3.50 -9.03
C HIS A 263 4.59 4.94 -9.53
N ILE A 264 4.33 5.11 -10.82
CA ILE A 264 4.46 6.38 -11.53
C ILE A 264 3.10 7.01 -11.83
N CYS A 265 1.97 6.41 -11.45
CA CYS A 265 0.66 7.01 -11.70
C CYS A 265 0.17 7.92 -10.57
N HIS A 266 -0.60 8.97 -10.86
CA HIS A 266 -1.42 9.85 -9.99
C HIS A 266 -1.83 11.15 -10.74
N PRO A 267 -2.85 11.91 -10.29
CA PRO A 267 -3.21 13.18 -10.92
C PRO A 267 -2.18 14.29 -10.63
N GLN A 268 -1.81 15.07 -11.65
CA GLN A 268 -0.95 16.27 -11.49
C GLN A 268 -1.44 17.20 -10.34
N PRO A 269 -0.58 17.63 -9.39
CA PRO A 269 0.88 17.41 -9.37
C PRO A 269 1.29 16.10 -8.69
N SER A 270 0.76 15.79 -7.50
CA SER A 270 1.05 14.56 -6.77
C SER A 270 2.57 14.30 -6.64
N ALA A 271 3.26 15.24 -5.97
CA ALA A 271 4.71 15.27 -5.91
C ALA A 271 5.28 14.18 -4.99
N ASN A 272 4.68 13.96 -3.81
CA ASN A 272 5.10 12.88 -2.96
C ASN A 272 4.45 11.55 -3.36
N ASP A 273 3.19 11.52 -3.79
CA ASP A 273 2.52 10.28 -4.17
C ASP A 273 2.38 10.12 -5.70
N ASN A 274 3.27 9.45 -6.41
CA ASN A 274 4.52 8.85 -5.98
C ASN A 274 5.69 9.27 -6.88
N ALA A 275 5.73 10.56 -7.27
CA ALA A 275 6.87 11.09 -8.01
C ALA A 275 8.16 11.03 -7.17
N SER A 276 8.07 11.15 -5.84
CA SER A 276 9.21 11.00 -4.91
C SER A 276 9.82 9.59 -4.93
N GLY A 277 9.00 8.52 -4.91
CA GLY A 277 9.50 7.14 -5.00
C GLY A 277 10.16 6.86 -6.33
N CYS A 278 9.57 7.33 -7.44
CA CYS A 278 10.17 7.23 -8.76
C CYS A 278 11.51 7.98 -8.84
N ALA A 279 11.56 9.22 -8.33
CA ALA A 279 12.77 10.03 -8.33
C ALA A 279 13.92 9.41 -7.50
N ALA A 280 13.61 8.87 -6.31
CA ALA A 280 14.60 8.18 -5.49
C ALA A 280 15.13 6.91 -6.18
N ALA A 281 14.26 6.16 -6.87
CA ALA A 281 14.67 5.01 -7.68
C ALA A 281 15.56 5.42 -8.87
N MET A 282 15.22 6.51 -9.57
CA MET A 282 16.03 7.05 -10.67
C MET A 282 17.41 7.50 -10.20
N GLU A 283 17.49 8.17 -9.06
CA GLU A 283 18.76 8.63 -8.49
C GLU A 283 19.63 7.46 -8.03
N ALA A 284 19.02 6.44 -7.40
CA ALA A 284 19.70 5.20 -7.07
C ALA A 284 20.28 4.52 -8.33
N ALA A 285 19.49 4.43 -9.41
CA ALA A 285 19.90 3.85 -10.68
C ALA A 285 21.06 4.62 -11.32
N ARG A 286 20.98 5.95 -11.36
CA ARG A 286 22.01 6.86 -11.89
C ARG A 286 23.34 6.69 -11.15
N ALA A 287 23.31 6.75 -9.82
CA ALA A 287 24.50 6.65 -8.99
C ALA A 287 25.19 5.28 -9.14
N LEU A 288 24.40 4.20 -9.13
CA LEU A 288 24.92 2.85 -9.35
C LEU A 288 25.56 2.70 -10.73
N GLN A 289 24.87 3.13 -11.78
CA GLN A 289 25.37 3.04 -13.15
C GLN A 289 26.69 3.80 -13.32
N LYS A 290 26.76 5.03 -12.78
CA LYS A 290 27.98 5.84 -12.85
C LYS A 290 29.16 5.18 -12.13
N LEU A 291 28.98 4.77 -10.88
CA LEU A 291 30.06 4.17 -10.08
C LEU A 291 30.54 2.84 -10.67
N ILE A 292 29.66 2.07 -11.32
CA ILE A 292 30.04 0.84 -12.04
C ILE A 292 30.87 1.18 -13.29
N ASN A 293 30.45 2.18 -14.07
CA ASN A 293 31.18 2.60 -15.28
C ASN A 293 32.56 3.17 -14.97
N GLU A 294 32.72 3.84 -13.83
CA GLU A 294 34.01 4.36 -13.36
C GLU A 294 34.91 3.27 -12.75
N GLY A 295 34.38 2.07 -12.50
CA GLY A 295 35.10 0.96 -11.86
C GLY A 295 35.23 1.09 -10.34
N SER A 296 34.60 2.09 -9.72
CA SER A 296 34.52 2.27 -8.26
C SER A 296 33.65 1.18 -7.62
N LEU A 297 32.60 0.74 -8.32
CA LEU A 297 31.83 -0.45 -8.02
C LEU A 297 32.06 -1.51 -9.11
N LYS A 298 32.03 -2.79 -8.73
CA LYS A 298 32.12 -3.89 -9.70
C LYS A 298 30.74 -4.11 -10.32
N ARG A 299 30.72 -4.67 -11.54
CA ARG A 299 29.47 -5.23 -12.08
C ARG A 299 28.94 -6.29 -11.10
N PRO A 300 27.65 -6.23 -10.71
CA PRO A 300 27.06 -7.23 -9.81
C PRO A 300 26.86 -8.58 -10.52
N GLY A 301 26.75 -9.65 -9.73
CA GLY A 301 26.44 -10.98 -10.27
C GLY A 301 24.98 -11.14 -10.72
N ARG A 302 24.08 -10.28 -10.21
CA ARG A 302 22.64 -10.27 -10.53
C ARG A 302 22.24 -8.98 -11.17
N THR A 303 21.25 -9.02 -12.05
CA THR A 303 20.72 -7.83 -12.70
C THR A 303 19.98 -6.93 -11.70
N LEU A 304 20.31 -5.65 -11.69
CA LEU A 304 19.59 -4.62 -10.93
C LEU A 304 18.49 -4.05 -11.82
N ARG A 305 17.23 -4.17 -11.41
CA ARG A 305 16.09 -3.76 -12.23
C ARG A 305 15.22 -2.72 -11.54
N PHE A 306 14.86 -1.67 -12.26
CA PHE A 306 14.04 -0.57 -11.80
C PHE A 306 12.73 -0.56 -12.58
N LEU A 307 11.61 -0.62 -11.86
CA LEU A 307 10.26 -0.70 -12.42
C LEU A 307 9.45 0.53 -12.04
N PHE A 308 8.88 1.19 -13.04
CA PHE A 308 8.02 2.36 -12.92
C PHE A 308 6.62 2.00 -13.40
N VAL A 309 5.75 1.63 -12.46
CA VAL A 309 4.50 0.91 -12.75
C VAL A 309 3.26 1.77 -12.53
N PRO A 310 2.16 1.52 -13.25
CA PRO A 310 0.86 2.07 -12.86
C PRO A 310 0.26 1.28 -11.69
N GLU A 311 0.30 1.83 -10.47
CA GLU A 311 -0.25 1.21 -9.25
C GLU A 311 -1.70 0.72 -9.45
N MET A 312 -2.13 -0.45 -9.01
CA MET A 312 -1.42 -1.71 -8.86
C MET A 312 -1.37 -2.49 -10.19
N THR A 313 -2.15 -2.03 -11.18
CA THR A 313 -2.46 -2.75 -12.42
C THR A 313 -1.24 -3.05 -13.27
N GLY A 314 -0.24 -2.17 -13.26
CA GLY A 314 1.04 -2.32 -13.93
C GLY A 314 1.85 -3.46 -13.36
N THR A 315 1.88 -3.59 -12.04
CA THR A 315 2.59 -4.70 -11.35
C THR A 315 1.96 -6.04 -11.68
N TYR A 316 0.63 -6.15 -11.66
CA TYR A 316 -0.06 -7.35 -12.15
C TYR A 316 0.28 -7.66 -13.62
N ALA A 317 0.24 -6.64 -14.48
CA ALA A 317 0.51 -6.83 -15.90
C ALA A 317 1.95 -7.25 -16.18
N TRP A 318 2.90 -6.64 -15.48
CA TRP A 318 4.32 -6.93 -15.62
C TRP A 318 4.68 -8.31 -15.10
N LEU A 319 4.27 -8.67 -13.89
CA LEU A 319 4.58 -9.99 -13.31
C LEU A 319 3.93 -11.13 -14.10
N ALA A 320 2.66 -10.99 -14.50
CA ALA A 320 1.99 -12.00 -15.31
C ALA A 320 2.54 -12.10 -16.74
N GLY A 321 3.21 -11.04 -17.23
CA GLY A 321 3.94 -11.05 -18.50
C GLY A 321 5.37 -11.59 -18.40
N ASN A 322 5.87 -11.86 -17.20
CA ASN A 322 7.24 -12.29 -16.90
C ASN A 322 7.24 -13.44 -15.86
N GLU A 323 6.26 -14.36 -15.93
CA GLU A 323 6.13 -15.43 -14.94
C GLU A 323 7.34 -16.37 -14.89
N ASP A 324 7.99 -16.56 -16.04
CA ASP A 324 9.22 -17.34 -16.23
C ASP A 324 10.40 -16.79 -15.43
N ARG A 325 10.42 -15.47 -15.16
CA ARG A 325 11.49 -14.79 -14.42
C ARG A 325 11.29 -14.80 -12.92
N LEU A 326 10.07 -15.04 -12.43
CA LEU A 326 9.74 -14.99 -10.99
C LEU A 326 10.68 -15.85 -10.11
N PRO A 327 11.09 -17.08 -10.51
CA PRO A 327 12.02 -17.87 -9.71
C PRO A 327 13.41 -17.23 -9.55
N GLY A 328 13.85 -16.40 -10.50
CA GLY A 328 15.13 -15.69 -10.48
C GLY A 328 15.09 -14.33 -9.77
N MET A 329 13.91 -13.84 -9.40
CA MET A 329 13.75 -12.60 -8.64
C MET A 329 14.05 -12.85 -7.15
N VAL A 330 15.29 -12.63 -6.74
CA VAL A 330 15.75 -13.01 -5.39
C VAL A 330 15.26 -12.05 -4.31
N ALA A 331 15.03 -10.79 -4.66
CA ALA A 331 14.53 -9.72 -3.79
C ALA A 331 13.91 -8.56 -4.57
N ALA A 332 13.06 -7.78 -3.92
CA ALA A 332 12.58 -6.51 -4.42
C ALA A 332 12.55 -5.46 -3.30
N LEU A 333 12.48 -4.17 -3.63
CA LEU A 333 12.24 -3.08 -2.70
C LEU A 333 11.23 -2.10 -3.29
N ASN A 334 10.15 -1.79 -2.57
CA ASN A 334 9.16 -0.82 -3.00
C ASN A 334 9.43 0.56 -2.39
N LEU A 335 9.42 1.60 -3.23
CA LEU A 335 9.52 2.99 -2.80
C LEU A 335 8.18 3.68 -3.06
N ASP A 336 7.51 4.08 -1.98
CA ASP A 336 6.22 4.77 -2.03
C ASP A 336 6.28 6.00 -1.14
N MET A 337 5.95 7.19 -1.65
CA MET A 337 5.77 8.38 -0.82
C MET A 337 7.00 8.68 0.07
N VAL A 338 8.21 8.70 -0.50
CA VAL A 338 9.48 8.65 0.25
C VAL A 338 10.20 9.98 0.45
N GLY A 339 9.60 11.10 0.07
CA GLY A 339 10.29 12.38 -0.03
C GLY A 339 9.74 13.51 0.82
N GLU A 340 8.93 13.27 1.84
CA GLU A 340 8.22 14.33 2.56
C GLU A 340 9.04 15.10 3.60
N LYS A 341 8.79 16.41 3.65
CA LYS A 341 9.12 17.29 4.79
C LYS A 341 8.25 16.90 6.00
N GLN A 342 8.81 16.09 6.89
CA GLN A 342 8.07 15.49 8.01
C GLN A 342 7.34 16.50 8.91
N GLU A 343 7.92 17.67 9.16
CA GLU A 343 7.29 18.71 9.98
C GLU A 343 6.06 19.32 9.30
N LEU A 344 6.11 19.45 7.97
CA LEU A 344 5.00 20.00 7.19
C LEU A 344 3.91 18.95 6.95
N CYS A 345 4.28 17.69 6.70
CA CYS A 345 3.32 16.61 6.37
C CYS A 345 2.80 15.87 7.60
N GLY A 346 3.49 15.93 8.74
CA GLY A 346 3.15 15.13 9.93
C GLY A 346 3.57 13.66 9.84
N SER A 347 4.46 13.32 8.91
CA SER A 347 4.84 11.94 8.57
C SER A 347 6.13 11.44 9.19
N SER A 348 6.32 10.13 9.21
CA SER A 348 7.56 9.48 9.66
C SER A 348 8.08 8.58 8.54
N LEU A 349 9.39 8.39 8.44
CA LEU A 349 9.99 7.39 7.55
C LEU A 349 9.78 5.99 8.12
N LEU A 350 9.01 5.16 7.43
CA LEU A 350 8.67 3.81 7.85
C LEU A 350 9.36 2.78 6.95
N LEU A 351 9.98 1.80 7.59
CA LEU A 351 10.35 0.55 6.95
C LEU A 351 9.26 -0.48 7.23
N GLU A 352 8.48 -0.81 6.21
CA GLU A 352 7.48 -1.86 6.30
C GLU A 352 8.08 -3.22 5.91
N ARG A 353 7.98 -4.19 6.81
CA ARG A 353 8.48 -5.56 6.60
C ARG A 353 7.62 -6.36 5.62
N THR A 354 8.19 -7.42 5.07
CA THR A 354 7.41 -8.47 4.37
C THR A 354 6.38 -9.11 5.32
N PRO A 355 5.24 -9.61 4.81
CA PRO A 355 4.26 -10.33 5.61
C PRO A 355 4.86 -11.62 6.17
N ASP A 356 4.37 -12.10 7.31
CA ASP A 356 4.86 -13.34 7.93
C ASP A 356 4.53 -14.61 7.13
N ALA A 357 3.71 -14.48 6.08
CA ALA A 357 3.50 -15.51 5.07
C ALA A 357 4.67 -15.69 4.09
N SER A 358 5.48 -14.64 3.93
CA SER A 358 6.70 -14.61 3.13
C SER A 358 7.82 -13.93 3.91
N PRO A 359 8.22 -14.47 5.09
CA PRO A 359 9.29 -13.87 5.88
C PRO A 359 10.63 -14.05 5.14
N SER A 360 11.50 -13.05 5.19
CA SER A 360 12.74 -13.08 4.41
C SER A 360 13.88 -12.28 5.04
N TYR A 361 15.12 -12.64 4.68
CA TYR A 361 16.36 -11.94 5.06
C TYR A 361 16.38 -10.47 4.64
N VAL A 362 15.58 -10.11 3.63
CA VAL A 362 15.48 -8.73 3.12
C VAL A 362 15.11 -7.72 4.20
N ASN A 363 14.30 -8.13 5.18
CA ASN A 363 13.93 -7.28 6.31
C ASN A 363 15.15 -6.97 7.18
N ALA A 364 15.95 -7.99 7.50
CA ALA A 364 17.14 -7.85 8.33
C ALA A 364 18.20 -6.95 7.66
N LEU A 365 18.40 -7.12 6.34
CA LEU A 365 19.29 -6.25 5.58
C LEU A 365 18.83 -4.79 5.59
N LEU A 366 17.55 -4.53 5.29
CA LEU A 366 17.03 -3.17 5.21
C LEU A 366 17.09 -2.46 6.58
N GLU A 367 16.80 -3.18 7.66
CA GLU A 367 16.97 -2.67 9.03
C GLU A 367 18.45 -2.38 9.36
N ALA A 368 19.37 -3.25 8.95
CA ALA A 368 20.81 -3.03 9.16
C ALA A 368 21.33 -1.82 8.38
N ILE A 369 20.85 -1.61 7.15
CA ILE A 369 21.17 -0.41 6.35
C ILE A 369 20.62 0.83 7.04
N LEU A 370 19.36 0.83 7.50
CA LEU A 370 18.81 1.96 8.26
C LEU A 370 19.62 2.25 9.52
N ASP A 371 20.00 1.23 10.28
CA ASP A 371 20.81 1.42 11.49
C ASP A 371 22.14 2.13 11.21
N GLU A 372 22.73 1.89 10.05
CA GLU A 372 23.96 2.55 9.59
C GLU A 372 23.70 4.00 9.13
N VAL A 373 22.68 4.22 8.30
CA VAL A 373 22.50 5.52 7.62
C VAL A 373 21.63 6.51 8.39
N LYS A 374 20.90 6.08 9.42
CA LYS A 374 19.94 6.95 10.13
C LYS A 374 20.59 8.07 10.93
N GLY A 375 21.82 7.90 11.38
CA GLY A 375 22.47 8.92 12.20
C GLY A 375 22.87 10.13 11.35
N GLU A 376 22.58 11.35 11.81
CA GLU A 376 22.98 12.60 11.15
C GLU A 376 23.89 13.42 12.06
N PHE A 377 23.51 13.54 13.33
CA PHE A 377 24.19 14.40 14.29
C PHE A 377 24.97 13.57 15.31
N ARG A 378 26.14 14.07 15.72
CA ARG A 378 26.95 13.47 16.78
C ARG A 378 26.75 14.19 18.10
N ASN A 379 26.67 13.46 19.21
CA ASN A 379 26.71 14.10 20.53
C ASN A 379 28.05 14.84 20.74
N LEU A 380 28.12 15.72 21.75
CA LEU A 380 29.31 16.53 22.04
C LEU A 380 30.61 15.71 22.15
N ALA A 381 30.51 14.49 22.71
CA ALA A 381 31.65 13.60 22.89
C ALA A 381 31.99 12.76 21.64
N GLY A 382 31.18 12.83 20.57
CA GLY A 382 31.35 12.01 19.36
C GLY A 382 31.12 10.50 19.56
N THR A 383 30.56 10.07 20.69
CA THR A 383 30.36 8.66 21.05
C THR A 383 29.07 8.06 20.50
N ALA A 384 28.15 8.89 20.01
CA ALA A 384 26.90 8.45 19.41
C ALA A 384 26.52 9.33 18.22
N LYS A 385 25.98 8.70 17.18
CA LYS A 385 25.31 9.36 16.04
C LYS A 385 23.81 9.08 16.14
N TYR A 386 22.96 10.10 15.96
CA TYR A 386 21.51 9.97 16.07
C TYR A 386 20.76 10.74 14.96
N PRO A 387 19.55 10.28 14.58
CA PRO A 387 18.71 10.96 13.61
C PRO A 387 18.08 12.23 14.19
N LEU A 388 17.85 13.22 13.34
CA LEU A 388 17.06 14.42 13.60
C LEU A 388 15.65 14.35 12.98
N TYR A 389 15.31 13.24 12.33
CA TYR A 389 14.00 12.96 11.74
C TYR A 389 13.31 11.77 12.44
N ARG A 390 11.98 11.66 12.26
CA ARG A 390 11.16 10.57 12.78
C ARG A 390 11.24 9.35 11.87
N TRP A 391 11.44 8.18 12.47
CA TRP A 391 11.44 6.91 11.75
C TRP A 391 10.89 5.77 12.61
N ALA A 392 10.44 4.69 11.97
CA ALA A 392 10.08 3.44 12.63
C ALA A 392 10.21 2.25 11.68
N VAL A 393 10.30 1.04 12.27
CA VAL A 393 10.12 -0.21 11.53
C VAL A 393 8.75 -0.76 11.90
N THR A 394 7.92 -1.06 10.91
CA THR A 394 6.53 -1.47 11.12
C THR A 394 6.26 -2.87 10.55
N PRO A 395 5.28 -3.60 11.11
CA PRO A 395 4.74 -4.79 10.47
C PRO A 395 4.11 -4.47 9.12
N PHE A 396 3.89 -5.51 8.33
CA PHE A 396 3.18 -5.42 7.06
C PHE A 396 1.77 -4.82 7.24
N SER A 397 1.42 -3.87 6.38
CA SER A 397 0.14 -3.18 6.32
C SER A 397 -0.47 -3.18 4.90
N GLY A 398 0.36 -3.43 3.88
CA GLY A 398 -0.01 -3.40 2.47
C GLY A 398 -0.16 -1.97 1.95
N GLY A 399 -0.91 -1.80 0.86
CA GLY A 399 -1.27 -0.47 0.35
C GLY A 399 -0.37 0.11 -0.74
N SER A 400 0.71 -0.57 -1.11
CA SER A 400 1.54 -0.27 -2.29
C SER A 400 1.91 -1.55 -3.04
N ASP A 401 2.64 -1.49 -4.16
CA ASP A 401 2.93 -2.63 -5.05
C ASP A 401 3.68 -3.79 -4.36
N HIS A 402 4.37 -3.53 -3.25
CA HIS A 402 5.06 -4.55 -2.44
C HIS A 402 4.14 -5.69 -1.99
N TYR A 403 2.85 -5.41 -1.81
CA TYR A 403 1.89 -6.43 -1.38
C TYR A 403 1.66 -7.50 -2.47
N ILE A 404 1.82 -7.16 -3.75
CA ILE A 404 1.71 -8.13 -4.85
C ILE A 404 2.95 -9.00 -4.91
N LEU A 405 4.12 -8.36 -4.89
CA LEU A 405 5.41 -9.03 -4.95
C LEU A 405 5.59 -10.02 -3.79
N SER A 406 5.28 -9.56 -2.56
CA SER A 406 5.42 -10.34 -1.33
C SER A 406 4.39 -11.45 -1.15
N ASP A 407 3.37 -11.55 -2.01
CA ASP A 407 2.42 -12.66 -1.98
C ASP A 407 3.17 -14.00 -2.17
N PRO A 408 2.97 -15.02 -1.31
CA PRO A 408 3.68 -16.30 -1.41
C PRO A 408 3.54 -17.02 -2.76
N SER A 409 2.45 -16.77 -3.49
CA SER A 409 2.25 -17.32 -4.83
C SER A 409 3.05 -16.58 -5.90
N VAL A 410 3.44 -15.32 -5.69
CA VAL A 410 4.39 -14.58 -6.54
C VAL A 410 5.81 -14.91 -6.09
N GLY A 411 6.05 -14.87 -4.79
CA GLY A 411 7.24 -15.38 -4.15
C GLY A 411 8.41 -14.41 -4.10
N VAL A 412 8.23 -13.12 -4.41
CA VAL A 412 9.32 -12.13 -4.45
C VAL A 412 9.31 -11.31 -3.15
N PRO A 413 10.31 -11.47 -2.26
CA PRO A 413 10.28 -10.83 -0.95
C PRO A 413 10.52 -9.32 -1.12
N CYS A 414 9.52 -8.51 -0.78
CA CYS A 414 9.51 -7.09 -1.06
C CYS A 414 9.07 -6.27 0.18
N PRO A 415 10.01 -5.76 0.99
CA PRO A 415 9.70 -4.72 1.97
C PRO A 415 9.45 -3.38 1.25
N MET A 416 8.95 -2.41 2.00
CA MET A 416 8.67 -1.07 1.49
C MET A 416 9.32 0.00 2.37
N ILE A 417 9.83 1.05 1.72
CA ILE A 417 10.15 2.33 2.36
C ILE A 417 8.99 3.27 2.05
N ILE A 418 8.39 3.88 3.08
CA ILE A 418 7.27 4.81 2.93
C ILE A 418 7.33 5.95 3.95
N GLN A 419 6.83 7.15 3.61
CA GLN A 419 6.47 8.14 4.63
C GLN A 419 4.96 8.20 4.85
N TRP A 420 4.58 7.88 6.08
CA TRP A 420 3.18 7.84 6.50
C TRP A 420 3.08 8.19 8.00
N PRO A 421 1.97 8.81 8.47
CA PRO A 421 0.87 9.39 7.71
C PRO A 421 1.22 10.74 7.06
N ASP A 422 0.57 11.08 5.94
CA ASP A 422 0.77 12.36 5.25
C ASP A 422 -0.50 13.21 5.26
N ARG A 423 -0.40 14.46 5.73
CA ARG A 423 -1.48 15.44 5.71
C ARG A 423 -2.00 15.71 4.29
N PHE A 424 -1.14 15.82 3.28
CA PHE A 424 -1.52 16.22 1.93
C PHE A 424 -1.91 15.06 1.01
N TYR A 425 -1.83 13.82 1.52
CA TYR A 425 -2.11 12.59 0.82
C TYR A 425 -3.41 12.64 0.02
N HIS A 426 -3.30 12.30 -1.27
CA HIS A 426 -4.41 12.30 -2.22
C HIS A 426 -5.14 13.65 -2.29
N THR A 427 -4.40 14.76 -2.28
CA THR A 427 -4.99 16.09 -2.46
C THR A 427 -4.25 16.92 -3.51
N SER A 428 -4.92 17.94 -4.03
CA SER A 428 -4.30 18.92 -4.94
C SER A 428 -3.16 19.74 -4.31
N LEU A 429 -2.91 19.59 -3.01
CA LEU A 429 -1.83 20.26 -2.29
C LEU A 429 -0.59 19.37 -2.11
N ASP A 430 -0.61 18.12 -2.57
CA ASP A 430 0.59 17.28 -2.68
C ASP A 430 1.49 17.82 -3.82
N THR A 431 2.36 18.76 -3.47
CA THR A 431 3.11 19.64 -4.35
C THR A 431 4.59 19.61 -4.00
N VAL A 432 5.46 19.97 -4.95
CA VAL A 432 6.93 19.84 -4.81
C VAL A 432 7.48 20.55 -3.58
N ASP A 433 6.85 21.62 -3.10
CA ASP A 433 7.30 22.33 -1.89
C ASP A 433 7.13 21.51 -0.59
N LYS A 434 6.41 20.38 -0.64
CA LYS A 434 6.27 19.40 0.47
C LYS A 434 7.37 18.35 0.44
N VAL A 435 8.21 18.35 -0.59
CA VAL A 435 9.25 17.36 -0.81
C VAL A 435 10.59 17.87 -0.26
N ASP A 436 11.29 17.01 0.46
CA ASP A 436 12.58 17.22 1.13
C ASP A 436 13.70 16.51 0.36
N PRO A 437 14.65 17.24 -0.27
CA PRO A 437 15.76 16.63 -0.98
C PRO A 437 16.65 15.77 -0.07
N GLU A 438 16.83 16.12 1.21
CA GLU A 438 17.64 15.30 2.12
C GLU A 438 17.02 13.93 2.35
N MET A 439 15.68 13.88 2.47
CA MET A 439 14.96 12.63 2.61
C MET A 439 15.01 11.79 1.32
N LEU A 440 14.86 12.42 0.15
CA LEU A 440 15.03 11.73 -1.14
C LEU A 440 16.43 11.11 -1.27
N GLY A 441 17.49 11.87 -0.97
CA GLY A 441 18.87 11.38 -1.02
C GLY A 441 19.10 10.21 -0.07
N ARG A 442 18.56 10.27 1.14
CA ARG A 442 18.64 9.17 2.11
C ARG A 442 17.97 7.91 1.61
N VAL A 443 16.77 8.02 1.04
CA VAL A 443 16.03 6.85 0.54
C VAL A 443 16.68 6.29 -0.71
N ALA A 444 17.19 7.13 -1.61
CA ALA A 444 18.00 6.69 -2.75
C ALA A 444 19.26 5.93 -2.29
N LEU A 445 19.96 6.43 -1.25
CA LEU A 445 21.12 5.75 -0.66
C LEU A 445 20.75 4.38 -0.09
N MET A 446 19.66 4.30 0.66
CA MET A 446 19.16 3.03 1.20
C MET A 446 18.81 2.05 0.09
N ALA A 447 18.08 2.50 -0.94
CA ALA A 447 17.65 1.66 -2.05
C ALA A 447 18.84 1.16 -2.89
N ALA A 448 19.78 2.04 -3.24
CA ALA A 448 20.97 1.68 -3.99
C ALA A 448 21.85 0.69 -3.20
N THR A 449 22.09 0.95 -1.91
CA THR A 449 22.88 0.08 -1.04
C THR A 449 22.21 -1.29 -0.90
N TYR A 450 20.91 -1.32 -0.67
CA TYR A 450 20.12 -2.55 -0.55
C TYR A 450 20.21 -3.39 -1.81
N ALA A 451 19.93 -2.78 -2.97
CA ALA A 451 19.88 -3.52 -4.23
C ALA A 451 21.27 -4.02 -4.63
N TYR A 452 22.29 -3.15 -4.58
CA TYR A 452 23.66 -3.53 -4.94
C TYR A 452 24.25 -4.59 -4.01
N PHE A 453 23.98 -4.52 -2.70
CA PHE A 453 24.47 -5.52 -1.76
C PHE A 453 23.93 -6.91 -2.09
N ILE A 454 22.62 -7.03 -2.35
CA ILE A 454 22.00 -8.31 -2.73
C ILE A 454 22.52 -8.77 -4.10
N ALA A 455 22.59 -7.86 -5.07
CA ALA A 455 23.01 -8.18 -6.42
C ALA A 455 24.48 -8.61 -6.52
N SER A 456 25.31 -8.12 -5.61
CA SER A 456 26.74 -8.47 -5.51
C SER A 456 27.02 -9.55 -4.46
N ALA A 457 26.01 -10.09 -3.80
CA ALA A 457 26.20 -10.99 -2.66
C ALA A 457 26.89 -12.29 -3.09
N THR A 458 28.05 -12.54 -2.48
CA THR A 458 28.76 -13.83 -2.57
C THR A 458 28.47 -14.68 -1.33
N ALA A 459 29.15 -15.82 -1.19
CA ALA A 459 29.10 -16.63 0.02
C ALA A 459 29.47 -15.84 1.29
N GLN A 460 30.33 -14.82 1.20
CA GLN A 460 30.70 -14.00 2.35
C GLN A 460 29.54 -13.11 2.83
N GLU A 461 28.90 -12.39 1.91
CA GLU A 461 27.73 -11.55 2.20
C GLU A 461 26.57 -12.39 2.71
N ALA A 462 26.33 -13.54 2.10
CA ALA A 462 25.27 -14.44 2.53
C ALA A 462 25.53 -15.01 3.92
N ARG A 463 26.77 -15.40 4.28
CA ARG A 463 27.11 -15.82 5.65
C ARG A 463 26.81 -14.73 6.67
N TRP A 464 27.15 -13.48 6.37
CA TRP A 464 26.80 -12.36 7.24
C TRP A 464 25.28 -12.15 7.34
N LEU A 465 24.54 -12.28 6.23
CA LEU A 465 23.07 -12.20 6.24
C LEU A 465 22.43 -13.27 7.12
N VAL A 466 22.99 -14.48 7.17
CA VAL A 466 22.51 -15.55 8.07
C VAL A 466 22.64 -15.09 9.53
N GLU A 467 23.80 -14.56 9.92
CA GLU A 467 24.06 -14.08 11.28
C GLU A 467 23.17 -12.87 11.63
N GLU A 468 23.09 -11.88 10.74
CA GLU A 468 22.26 -10.69 10.94
C GLU A 468 20.77 -11.05 11.04
N THR A 469 20.28 -11.93 10.17
CA THR A 469 18.88 -12.41 10.21
C THR A 469 18.60 -13.14 11.52
N ALA A 470 19.49 -14.04 11.94
CA ALA A 470 19.33 -14.76 13.21
C ALA A 470 19.33 -13.82 14.41
N TYR A 471 20.24 -12.83 14.43
CA TYR A 471 20.32 -11.81 15.48
C TYR A 471 19.00 -11.02 15.59
N ARG A 472 18.48 -10.52 14.46
CA ARG A 472 17.24 -9.73 14.41
C ARG A 472 16.03 -10.52 14.92
N TYR A 473 15.89 -11.79 14.52
CA TYR A 473 14.80 -12.64 15.01
C TYR A 473 14.95 -13.00 16.48
N ARG A 474 16.16 -13.29 16.97
CA ARG A 474 16.41 -13.51 18.41
C ARG A 474 16.04 -12.29 19.22
N ARG A 475 16.40 -11.09 18.76
CA ARG A 475 16.00 -9.83 19.40
C ARG A 475 14.48 -9.65 19.41
N ARG A 476 13.80 -9.90 18.28
CA ARG A 476 12.32 -9.85 18.19
C ARG A 476 11.65 -10.80 19.18
N ILE A 477 12.16 -12.03 19.32
CA ILE A 477 11.67 -13.04 20.27
C ILE A 477 11.77 -12.52 21.70
N LEU A 478 12.93 -12.00 22.11
CA LEU A 478 13.15 -11.47 23.45
C LEU A 478 12.26 -10.24 23.74
N GLU A 479 12.16 -9.31 22.79
CA GLU A 479 11.30 -8.13 22.90
C GLU A 479 9.82 -8.52 23.01
N ARG A 480 9.38 -9.52 22.23
CA ARG A 480 8.02 -10.06 22.29
C ARG A 480 7.75 -10.74 23.64
N GLY A 481 8.67 -11.57 24.12
CA GLY A 481 8.52 -12.26 25.41
C GLY A 481 8.37 -11.28 26.57
N GLN A 482 9.17 -10.21 26.57
CA GLN A 482 9.03 -9.15 27.56
C GLN A 482 7.72 -8.37 27.45
N ARG A 483 7.26 -8.02 26.23
CA ARG A 483 5.95 -7.36 26.04
C ARG A 483 4.80 -8.23 26.51
N GLU A 484 4.74 -9.48 26.08
CA GLU A 484 3.65 -10.39 26.42
C GLU A 484 3.62 -10.71 27.93
N LEU A 485 4.77 -10.75 28.60
CA LEU A 485 4.84 -10.81 30.07
C LEU A 485 4.15 -9.59 30.68
N THR A 486 4.56 -8.37 30.29
CA THR A 486 4.00 -7.12 30.81
C THR A 486 2.49 -7.03 30.58
N GLU A 487 2.01 -7.43 29.39
CA GLU A 487 0.59 -7.50 29.06
C GLU A 487 -0.15 -8.50 29.97
N ALA A 488 0.37 -9.72 30.11
CA ALA A 488 -0.24 -10.75 30.95
C ALA A 488 -0.41 -10.32 32.41
N LEU A 489 0.62 -9.68 32.98
CA LEU A 489 0.56 -9.16 34.35
C LEU A 489 -0.47 -8.03 34.46
N SER A 490 -0.46 -7.09 33.50
CA SER A 490 -1.40 -5.96 33.48
C SER A 490 -2.86 -6.40 33.32
N GLU A 491 -3.12 -7.41 32.49
CA GLU A 491 -4.45 -8.01 32.32
C GLU A 491 -4.93 -8.67 33.62
N ALA A 492 -4.05 -9.37 34.32
CA ALA A 492 -4.35 -10.02 35.59
C ALA A 492 -4.63 -9.04 36.73
N GLU A 493 -4.02 -7.85 36.72
CA GLU A 493 -4.33 -6.78 37.70
C GLU A 493 -5.71 -6.17 37.49
N ARG A 494 -6.16 -6.08 36.23
CA ARG A 494 -7.46 -5.48 35.89
C ARG A 494 -8.62 -6.47 36.02
N ALA A 495 -8.36 -7.78 35.89
CA ALA A 495 -9.38 -8.82 35.95
C ALA A 495 -9.71 -9.23 37.39
N GLU A 496 -11.00 -9.33 37.72
CA GLU A 496 -11.44 -10.02 38.95
C GLU A 496 -11.02 -11.49 38.90
N GLY A 497 -10.19 -11.94 39.86
CA GLY A 497 -9.68 -13.31 39.89
C GLY A 497 -8.75 -13.61 38.70
N GLY A 498 -7.64 -12.87 38.59
CA GLY A 498 -6.66 -12.91 37.50
C GLY A 498 -6.05 -14.28 37.15
N GLU A 499 -6.41 -15.37 37.84
CA GLU A 499 -6.04 -16.75 37.48
C GLU A 499 -6.32 -17.08 36.01
N LYS A 500 -7.50 -16.71 35.51
CA LYS A 500 -7.91 -17.06 34.15
C LYS A 500 -7.05 -16.33 33.11
N ALA A 501 -6.82 -15.03 33.30
CA ALA A 501 -6.00 -14.21 32.41
C ALA A 501 -4.56 -14.75 32.33
N LEU A 502 -3.95 -15.05 33.49
CA LEU A 502 -2.61 -15.62 33.55
C LEU A 502 -2.52 -17.02 32.92
N ALA A 503 -3.55 -17.87 33.11
CA ALA A 503 -3.59 -19.19 32.51
C ALA A 503 -3.73 -19.15 30.97
N GLU A 504 -4.53 -18.21 30.45
CA GLU A 504 -4.65 -17.98 29.00
C GLU A 504 -3.35 -17.40 28.43
N ALA A 505 -2.70 -16.48 29.15
CA ALA A 505 -1.42 -15.91 28.77
C ALA A 505 -0.31 -16.96 28.62
N LEU A 506 -0.19 -17.93 29.54
CA LEU A 506 0.80 -19.02 29.43
C LEU A 506 0.73 -19.76 28.08
N GLY A 507 -0.49 -20.06 27.62
CA GLY A 507 -0.69 -20.74 26.33
C GLY A 507 -0.50 -19.83 25.13
N ARG A 508 -0.81 -18.53 25.26
CA ARG A 508 -0.57 -17.52 24.21
C ARG A 508 0.92 -17.28 24.01
N VAL A 509 1.66 -17.05 25.10
CA VAL A 509 3.09 -16.68 25.07
C VAL A 509 3.92 -17.72 24.33
N ARG A 510 3.82 -18.98 24.79
CA ARG A 510 4.61 -20.06 24.19
C ARG A 510 4.34 -20.19 22.69
N ARG A 511 3.07 -20.11 22.29
CA ARG A 511 2.69 -20.19 20.87
C ARG A 511 3.23 -19.01 20.07
N GLY A 512 3.13 -17.80 20.59
CA GLY A 512 3.64 -16.59 19.95
C GLY A 512 5.16 -16.61 19.75
N LEU A 513 5.92 -17.01 20.77
CA LEU A 513 7.38 -17.08 20.69
C LEU A 513 7.86 -18.18 19.74
N LEU A 514 7.24 -19.36 19.76
CA LEU A 514 7.56 -20.43 18.82
C LEU A 514 7.17 -20.06 17.38
N TYR A 515 6.07 -19.34 17.20
CA TYR A 515 5.70 -18.80 15.90
C TYR A 515 6.75 -17.83 15.35
N GLU A 516 7.21 -16.85 16.13
CA GLU A 516 8.30 -15.94 15.72
C GLU A 516 9.58 -16.70 15.36
N ALA A 517 9.91 -17.76 16.12
CA ALA A 517 11.05 -18.60 15.81
C ALA A 517 10.91 -19.29 14.45
N GLU A 518 9.75 -19.87 14.16
CA GLU A 518 9.51 -20.51 12.86
C GLU A 518 9.47 -19.49 11.71
N ARG A 519 9.00 -18.25 11.93
CA ARG A 519 9.19 -17.16 10.95
C ARG A 519 10.65 -16.83 10.73
N GLY A 520 11.46 -16.81 11.79
CA GLY A 520 12.90 -16.60 11.71
C GLY A 520 13.61 -17.71 10.95
N VAL A 521 13.20 -18.97 11.15
CA VAL A 521 13.72 -20.11 10.40
C VAL A 521 13.39 -20.00 8.91
N GLU A 522 12.16 -19.65 8.55
CA GLU A 522 11.80 -19.43 7.13
C GLU A 522 12.54 -18.23 6.52
N ALA A 523 12.73 -17.14 7.26
CA ALA A 523 13.55 -16.02 6.81
C ALA A 523 15.01 -16.41 6.56
N LEU A 524 15.60 -17.21 7.45
CA LEU A 524 16.95 -17.77 7.25
C LEU A 524 17.01 -18.66 6.01
N LYS A 525 16.04 -19.56 5.83
CA LYS A 525 15.96 -20.42 4.63
C LYS A 525 15.85 -19.61 3.34
N SER A 526 15.20 -18.44 3.37
CA SER A 526 15.05 -17.59 2.19
C SER A 526 16.40 -17.09 1.63
N ILE A 527 17.48 -17.09 2.42
CA ILE A 527 18.84 -16.72 1.97
C ILE A 527 19.34 -17.65 0.86
N ARG A 528 18.84 -18.90 0.81
CA ARG A 528 19.18 -19.85 -0.26
C ARG A 528 18.80 -19.37 -1.66
N ARG A 529 17.90 -18.37 -1.76
CA ARG A 529 17.57 -17.71 -3.04
C ARG A 529 18.74 -16.96 -3.64
N LEU A 530 19.79 -16.65 -2.87
CA LEU A 530 21.02 -16.09 -3.41
C LEU A 530 21.88 -17.13 -4.15
N GLY A 531 21.46 -18.39 -4.27
CA GLY A 531 22.19 -19.40 -5.06
C GLY A 531 23.64 -19.67 -4.62
N VAL A 532 24.06 -19.19 -3.44
CA VAL A 532 25.42 -19.35 -2.94
C VAL A 532 25.52 -20.50 -1.96
N ASP A 533 26.62 -21.26 -2.06
CA ASP A 533 26.89 -22.35 -1.14
C ASP A 533 27.37 -21.83 0.22
N LEU A 534 26.70 -22.28 1.28
CA LEU A 534 26.95 -21.88 2.65
C LEU A 534 27.62 -23.03 3.41
N GLU A 535 28.92 -23.16 3.20
CA GLU A 535 29.73 -24.15 3.92
C GLU A 535 29.78 -23.90 5.44
N GLY A 536 30.18 -24.94 6.17
CA GLY A 536 30.55 -24.84 7.58
C GLY A 536 29.36 -24.78 8.54
N GLY A 537 28.14 -25.15 8.12
CA GLY A 537 26.99 -25.36 9.01
C GLY A 537 26.44 -24.10 9.69
N VAL A 538 26.71 -22.91 9.14
CA VAL A 538 26.27 -21.63 9.71
C VAL A 538 24.74 -21.54 9.78
N MET A 539 24.07 -22.01 8.74
CA MET A 539 22.60 -22.02 8.66
C MET A 539 22.00 -22.84 9.80
N GLU A 540 22.50 -24.06 10.01
CA GLU A 540 22.04 -24.99 11.04
C GLU A 540 22.27 -24.42 12.44
N ARG A 541 23.44 -23.81 12.68
CA ARG A 541 23.75 -23.14 13.95
C ARG A 541 22.79 -21.98 14.23
N CYS A 542 22.55 -21.11 13.25
CA CYS A 542 21.68 -19.96 13.40
C CYS A 542 20.22 -20.36 13.58
N VAL A 543 19.74 -21.37 12.84
CA VAL A 543 18.41 -21.97 13.03
C VAL A 543 18.25 -22.52 14.45
N LYS A 544 19.26 -23.27 14.93
CA LYS A 544 19.29 -23.78 16.30
C LYS A 544 19.23 -22.65 17.33
N ALA A 545 20.05 -21.60 17.16
CA ALA A 545 20.09 -20.47 18.08
C ALA A 545 18.76 -19.70 18.16
N VAL A 546 18.05 -19.53 17.03
CA VAL A 546 16.72 -18.91 17.01
C VAL A 546 15.71 -19.74 17.80
N ARG A 547 15.68 -21.06 17.59
CA ARG A 547 14.77 -21.97 18.30
C ARG A 547 15.07 -22.03 19.80
N GLU A 548 16.33 -22.19 20.18
CA GLU A 548 16.75 -22.21 21.59
C GLU A 548 16.43 -20.89 22.29
N THR A 549 16.55 -19.75 21.60
CA THR A 549 16.16 -18.44 22.15
C THR A 549 14.67 -18.39 22.45
N ALA A 550 13.81 -18.87 21.55
CA ALA A 550 12.36 -18.90 21.79
C ALA A 550 11.95 -19.89 22.88
N GLU A 551 12.55 -21.07 22.92
CA GLU A 551 12.28 -22.05 23.97
C GLU A 551 12.71 -21.54 25.36
N GLY A 552 13.92 -20.99 25.46
CA GLY A 552 14.42 -20.40 26.70
C GLY A 552 13.62 -19.19 27.16
N GLU A 553 13.27 -18.30 26.23
CA GLU A 553 12.46 -17.12 26.53
C GLU A 553 11.02 -17.50 26.95
N ALA A 554 10.41 -18.51 26.31
CA ALA A 554 9.13 -19.03 26.72
C ALA A 554 9.17 -19.60 28.14
N GLN A 555 10.21 -20.37 28.49
CA GLN A 555 10.39 -20.88 29.85
C GLN A 555 10.53 -19.73 30.86
N ARG A 556 11.39 -18.74 30.58
CA ARG A 556 11.59 -17.55 31.42
C ARG A 556 10.28 -16.80 31.69
N VAL A 557 9.50 -16.52 30.65
CA VAL A 557 8.24 -15.78 30.77
C VAL A 557 7.18 -16.60 31.49
N GLU A 558 7.06 -17.89 31.18
CA GLU A 558 6.13 -18.78 31.88
C GLU A 558 6.44 -18.89 33.38
N GLU A 559 7.72 -18.96 33.75
CA GLU A 559 8.17 -18.94 35.15
C GLU A 559 7.84 -17.62 35.83
N ALA A 560 8.10 -16.48 35.19
CA ALA A 560 7.76 -15.16 35.72
C ALA A 560 6.24 -15.03 35.99
N ILE A 561 5.39 -15.51 35.08
CA ILE A 561 3.94 -15.55 35.26
C ILE A 561 3.54 -16.43 36.44
N ARG A 562 4.15 -17.62 36.59
CA ARG A 562 3.88 -18.52 37.71
C ARG A 562 4.32 -17.91 39.05
N CYS A 563 5.50 -17.30 39.11
CA CYS A 563 5.98 -16.61 40.30
C CYS A 563 5.04 -15.47 40.72
N TYR A 564 4.57 -14.66 39.76
CA TYR A 564 3.61 -13.61 40.01
C TYR A 564 2.28 -14.17 40.57
N ALA A 565 1.75 -15.23 39.95
CA ALA A 565 0.54 -15.90 40.43
C ALA A 565 0.70 -16.41 41.86
N SER A 566 1.80 -17.12 42.14
CA SER A 566 2.11 -17.64 43.47
C SER A 566 2.26 -16.54 44.52
N GLY A 567 2.93 -15.42 44.18
CA GLY A 567 3.07 -14.26 45.06
C GLY A 567 1.74 -13.59 45.44
N ARG A 568 0.69 -13.79 44.63
CA ARG A 568 -0.68 -13.32 44.91
C ARG A 568 -1.64 -14.40 45.39
N GLY A 569 -1.16 -15.62 45.64
CA GLY A 569 -2.00 -16.76 46.06
C GLY A 569 -2.95 -17.28 44.96
N LEU A 570 -2.73 -16.91 43.70
CA LEU A 570 -3.57 -17.27 42.55
C LEU A 570 -3.23 -18.69 42.09
N LYS A 571 -4.25 -19.54 41.89
CA LYS A 571 -4.08 -20.93 41.44
C LYS A 571 -4.35 -21.07 39.94
N LEU A 572 -3.29 -21.14 39.14
CA LEU A 572 -3.39 -21.32 37.70
C LEU A 572 -3.94 -22.71 37.35
N ARG A 573 -5.08 -22.75 36.65
CA ARG A 573 -5.67 -23.99 36.10
C ARG A 573 -5.64 -23.91 34.58
N LYS A 574 -5.42 -25.04 33.90
CA LYS A 574 -5.57 -25.09 32.43
C LYS A 574 -6.99 -24.68 32.05
N ALA A 575 -7.12 -23.57 31.33
CA ALA A 575 -8.41 -23.16 30.77
C ALA A 575 -8.84 -24.16 29.70
N ARG A 576 -9.95 -24.89 29.94
CA ARG A 576 -10.63 -25.67 28.90
C ARG A 576 -11.66 -24.77 28.22
N ARG A 577 -11.37 -24.33 27.00
CA ARG A 577 -12.30 -23.54 26.19
C ARG A 577 -13.03 -24.44 25.19
N ARG A 578 -14.38 -24.39 25.18
CA ARG A 578 -15.19 -25.01 24.12
C ARG A 578 -15.05 -24.19 22.83
N ARG A 579 -14.90 -24.87 21.69
CA ARG A 579 -14.90 -24.23 20.38
C ARG A 579 -16.25 -23.57 20.13
N ARG A 580 -16.23 -22.33 19.61
CA ARG A 580 -17.43 -21.62 19.15
C ARG A 580 -17.92 -22.25 17.85
N ARG A 581 -19.22 -22.10 17.54
CA ARG A 581 -19.80 -22.61 16.28
C ARG A 581 -19.03 -22.13 15.05
N ILE A 582 -18.64 -20.86 15.02
CA ILE A 582 -17.85 -20.28 13.92
C ILE A 582 -16.44 -20.88 13.81
N GLU A 583 -15.86 -21.36 14.90
CA GLU A 583 -14.55 -22.03 14.87
C GLU A 583 -14.66 -23.43 14.29
N VAL A 584 -15.75 -24.14 14.57
CA VAL A 584 -16.05 -25.43 13.93
C VAL A 584 -16.29 -25.25 12.44
N GLU A 585 -17.02 -24.20 12.07
CA GLU A 585 -17.27 -23.84 10.67
C GLU A 585 -15.99 -23.48 9.94
N ALA A 586 -15.15 -22.61 10.50
CA ALA A 586 -13.88 -22.20 9.89
C ALA A 586 -12.86 -23.36 9.79
N GLU A 587 -12.89 -24.32 10.71
CA GLU A 587 -12.06 -25.52 10.64
C GLU A 587 -12.40 -26.40 9.43
N ALA A 588 -13.65 -26.37 8.98
CA ALA A 588 -14.12 -27.17 7.85
C ALA A 588 -13.78 -26.57 6.48
N LEU A 589 -13.38 -25.30 6.41
CA LEU A 589 -13.05 -24.59 5.16
C LEU A 589 -11.55 -24.66 4.91
N ARG A 590 -11.12 -25.16 3.74
CA ARG A 590 -9.71 -25.22 3.31
C ARG A 590 -9.52 -24.37 2.06
N PRO A 591 -9.37 -23.05 2.23
CA PRO A 591 -9.37 -22.14 1.10
C PRO A 591 -8.16 -22.34 0.19
N LYS A 592 -8.40 -22.51 -1.10
CA LYS A 592 -7.41 -22.57 -2.17
C LYS A 592 -7.65 -21.47 -3.18
N ARG A 593 -6.67 -20.60 -3.40
CA ARG A 593 -6.76 -19.56 -4.44
C ARG A 593 -6.68 -20.15 -5.84
N ARG A 594 -7.44 -19.56 -6.76
CA ARG A 594 -7.42 -19.90 -8.20
C ARG A 594 -6.47 -19.03 -9.02
N PHE A 595 -6.05 -17.89 -8.48
CA PHE A 595 -5.18 -16.94 -9.15
C PHE A 595 -3.95 -16.65 -8.31
N ARG A 596 -2.83 -16.37 -8.99
CA ARG A 596 -1.61 -15.85 -8.38
C ARG A 596 -1.82 -14.39 -7.96
N GLY A 597 -1.08 -13.97 -6.93
CA GLY A 597 -1.12 -12.64 -6.34
C GLY A 597 -2.38 -12.37 -5.52
N PRO A 598 -2.45 -11.22 -4.84
CA PRO A 598 -3.64 -10.80 -4.13
C PRO A 598 -4.83 -10.72 -5.09
N LEU A 599 -6.04 -10.98 -4.60
CA LEU A 599 -7.24 -10.98 -5.43
C LEU A 599 -7.74 -9.55 -5.69
N SER A 600 -7.82 -9.15 -6.97
CA SER A 600 -8.50 -7.92 -7.38
C SER A 600 -10.01 -8.16 -7.41
N VAL A 601 -10.69 -7.86 -6.30
CA VAL A 601 -12.09 -8.24 -6.05
C VAL A 601 -13.09 -7.48 -6.92
N ARG A 602 -12.81 -6.20 -7.20
CA ARG A 602 -13.75 -5.25 -7.80
C ARG A 602 -14.39 -5.71 -9.11
N PRO A 603 -13.63 -6.17 -10.13
CA PRO A 603 -14.23 -6.62 -11.39
C PRO A 603 -15.15 -7.83 -11.23
N TRP A 604 -14.93 -8.67 -10.22
CA TRP A 604 -15.74 -9.86 -9.95
C TRP A 604 -16.98 -9.55 -9.13
N LEU A 605 -16.90 -8.59 -8.20
CA LEU A 605 -18.02 -8.14 -7.40
C LEU A 605 -19.20 -7.66 -8.25
N ARG A 606 -18.95 -6.99 -9.37
CA ARG A 606 -19.99 -6.53 -10.31
C ARG A 606 -20.80 -7.67 -10.94
N ARG A 607 -20.23 -8.88 -11.02
CA ARG A 607 -20.89 -10.07 -11.57
C ARG A 607 -21.85 -10.73 -10.58
N LEU A 608 -21.77 -10.37 -9.30
CA LEU A 608 -22.64 -10.94 -8.27
C LEU A 608 -24.04 -10.28 -8.28
N PRO A 609 -25.08 -11.04 -7.85
CA PRO A 609 -26.39 -10.47 -7.58
C PRO A 609 -26.33 -9.27 -6.63
N GLN A 610 -27.30 -8.37 -6.73
CA GLN A 610 -27.34 -7.14 -5.93
C GLN A 610 -27.26 -7.41 -4.41
N GLU A 611 -27.90 -8.47 -3.93
CA GLU A 611 -27.88 -8.83 -2.50
C GLU A 611 -26.46 -9.13 -2.00
N ASP A 612 -25.67 -9.86 -2.78
CA ASP A 612 -24.28 -10.19 -2.44
C ASP A 612 -23.37 -8.96 -2.53
N ARG A 613 -23.61 -8.05 -3.48
CA ARG A 613 -22.92 -6.76 -3.53
C ARG A 613 -23.20 -5.91 -2.30
N GLU A 614 -24.45 -5.88 -1.85
CA GLU A 614 -24.85 -5.20 -0.61
C GLU A 614 -24.29 -5.89 0.64
N ALA A 615 -24.18 -7.22 0.64
CA ALA A 615 -23.53 -7.99 1.71
C ALA A 615 -22.03 -7.65 1.79
N TYR A 616 -21.31 -7.63 0.67
CA TYR A 616 -19.91 -7.24 0.62
C TYR A 616 -19.69 -5.80 1.10
N TRP A 617 -20.54 -4.86 0.68
CA TRP A 617 -20.46 -3.47 1.13
C TRP A 617 -20.67 -3.34 2.64
N ARG A 618 -21.71 -3.99 3.19
CA ARG A 618 -21.97 -4.00 4.64
C ARG A 618 -20.82 -4.62 5.43
N LEU A 619 -20.27 -5.73 4.92
CA LEU A 619 -19.10 -6.40 5.52
C LEU A 619 -17.89 -5.46 5.55
N SER A 620 -17.56 -4.83 4.41
CA SER A 620 -16.43 -3.92 4.25
C SER A 620 -16.54 -2.63 5.07
N ARG A 621 -17.77 -2.19 5.37
CA ARG A 621 -18.05 -1.05 6.26
C ARG A 621 -17.95 -1.44 7.73
N LYS A 622 -18.57 -2.56 8.13
CA LYS A 622 -18.57 -3.05 9.51
C LYS A 622 -17.16 -3.42 9.99
N HIS A 623 -16.37 -4.02 9.11
CA HIS A 623 -15.04 -4.58 9.43
C HIS A 623 -13.90 -3.80 8.76
N ARG A 624 -14.00 -2.46 8.72
CA ARG A 624 -13.04 -1.59 8.02
C ARG A 624 -11.60 -1.80 8.50
N GLU A 625 -11.40 -1.98 9.80
CA GLU A 625 -10.08 -2.19 10.40
C GLU A 625 -9.51 -3.60 10.16
N SER A 626 -10.33 -4.53 9.69
CA SER A 626 -9.94 -5.94 9.45
C SER A 626 -9.52 -6.19 8.00
N ARG A 627 -9.56 -5.18 7.11
CA ARG A 627 -9.28 -5.34 5.67
C ARG A 627 -7.92 -5.97 5.37
N VAL A 628 -6.87 -5.57 6.09
CA VAL A 628 -5.53 -6.16 5.94
C VAL A 628 -5.52 -7.67 6.24
N GLN A 629 -6.36 -8.13 7.17
CA GLN A 629 -6.48 -9.56 7.49
C GLN A 629 -7.05 -10.34 6.30
N GLY A 630 -7.89 -9.73 5.48
CA GLY A 630 -8.39 -10.34 4.24
C GLY A 630 -7.27 -10.59 3.22
N VAL A 631 -6.26 -9.72 3.16
CA VAL A 631 -5.06 -9.90 2.33
C VAL A 631 -4.15 -10.97 2.93
N LEU A 632 -3.81 -10.87 4.23
CA LEU A 632 -2.97 -11.86 4.89
C LEU A 632 -3.56 -13.28 4.84
N ALA A 633 -4.89 -13.40 4.97
CA ALA A 633 -5.56 -14.69 4.84
C ALA A 633 -5.41 -15.30 3.45
N GLN A 634 -5.37 -14.48 2.39
CA GLN A 634 -5.11 -14.96 1.03
C GLN A 634 -3.71 -15.55 0.90
N TYR A 635 -2.72 -14.97 1.58
CA TYR A 635 -1.34 -15.47 1.53
C TYR A 635 -1.21 -16.89 2.11
N TRP A 636 -2.03 -17.23 3.11
CA TRP A 636 -2.07 -18.56 3.71
C TRP A 636 -3.05 -19.54 3.04
N ALA A 637 -3.83 -19.10 2.05
CA ALA A 637 -4.88 -19.89 1.39
C ALA A 637 -4.34 -20.82 0.30
N ASP A 638 -3.65 -21.88 0.73
CA ASP A 638 -2.97 -22.87 -0.11
C ASP A 638 -3.78 -24.16 -0.37
N GLY A 639 -5.00 -24.25 0.17
CA GLY A 639 -5.84 -25.44 0.11
C GLY A 639 -5.45 -26.56 1.10
N GLN A 640 -4.41 -26.35 1.92
CA GLN A 640 -3.98 -27.29 2.94
C GLN A 640 -4.47 -26.85 4.32
N ARG A 641 -4.27 -25.57 4.67
CA ARG A 641 -4.67 -25.02 5.97
C ARG A 641 -6.17 -24.78 6.06
N SER A 642 -6.76 -25.04 7.23
CA SER A 642 -8.12 -24.60 7.51
C SER A 642 -8.18 -23.09 7.69
N LEU A 643 -9.33 -22.46 7.44
CA LEU A 643 -9.49 -21.03 7.67
C LEU A 643 -9.32 -20.67 9.16
N LEU A 644 -9.56 -21.62 10.08
CA LEU A 644 -9.26 -21.47 11.49
C LEU A 644 -7.75 -21.43 11.77
N GLU A 645 -6.96 -22.29 11.13
CA GLU A 645 -5.49 -22.27 11.22
C GLU A 645 -4.94 -20.95 10.65
N ILE A 646 -5.46 -20.50 9.51
CA ILE A 646 -5.11 -19.21 8.90
C ILE A 646 -5.41 -18.04 9.86
N ALA A 647 -6.60 -18.05 10.48
CA ALA A 647 -6.98 -17.02 11.46
C ALA A 647 -6.03 -16.98 12.67
N GLN A 648 -5.54 -18.13 13.13
CA GLN A 648 -4.56 -18.20 14.21
C GLN A 648 -3.20 -17.64 13.80
N LEU A 649 -2.75 -17.88 12.56
CA LEU A 649 -1.52 -17.29 12.02
C LEU A 649 -1.62 -15.75 11.98
N ILE A 650 -2.74 -15.22 11.49
CA ILE A 650 -3.01 -13.77 11.46
C ILE A 650 -3.06 -13.18 12.87
N GLU A 651 -3.67 -13.88 13.82
CA GLU A 651 -3.69 -13.45 15.23
C GLU A 651 -2.27 -13.38 15.81
N MET A 652 -1.38 -14.29 15.43
CA MET A 652 0.02 -14.29 15.90
C MET A 652 0.87 -13.18 15.26
N GLU A 653 0.57 -12.80 14.01
CA GLU A 653 1.22 -11.70 13.27
C GLU A 653 0.73 -10.32 13.71
N LEU A 654 -0.59 -10.11 13.82
CA LEU A 654 -1.20 -8.80 14.09
C LEU A 654 -1.63 -8.58 15.54
N GLY A 655 -1.58 -9.62 16.37
CA GLY A 655 -2.14 -9.61 17.74
C GLY A 655 -3.66 -9.67 17.80
N ARG A 656 -4.36 -9.76 16.65
CA ARG A 656 -5.82 -9.87 16.56
C ARG A 656 -6.26 -10.54 15.26
N CYS A 657 -7.41 -11.23 15.31
CA CYS A 657 -8.07 -11.75 14.12
C CYS A 657 -9.60 -11.65 14.23
N ASP A 658 -10.23 -11.23 13.14
CA ASP A 658 -11.67 -11.11 12.97
C ASP A 658 -12.20 -12.30 12.17
N LEU A 659 -12.45 -13.41 12.88
CA LEU A 659 -12.88 -14.67 12.24
C LEU A 659 -14.25 -14.54 11.54
N GLU A 660 -15.14 -13.68 12.06
CA GLU A 660 -16.44 -13.41 11.42
C GLU A 660 -16.25 -12.76 10.05
N TYR A 661 -15.35 -11.77 9.98
CA TYR A 661 -14.99 -11.13 8.73
C TYR A 661 -14.40 -12.14 7.73
N LEU A 662 -13.42 -12.95 8.15
CA LEU A 662 -12.76 -13.90 7.25
C LEU A 662 -13.72 -14.94 6.68
N VAL A 663 -14.55 -15.59 7.51
CA VAL A 663 -15.52 -16.60 7.05
C VAL A 663 -16.48 -16.01 6.02
N LYS A 664 -17.00 -14.81 6.25
CA LYS A 664 -17.92 -14.14 5.32
C LYS A 664 -17.23 -13.70 4.03
N LEU A 665 -16.01 -13.17 4.15
CA LEU A 665 -15.23 -12.71 2.99
C LEU A 665 -14.87 -13.87 2.07
N PHE A 666 -14.40 -14.99 2.62
CA PHE A 666 -13.97 -16.15 1.84
C PHE A 666 -15.15 -16.83 1.12
N ARG A 667 -16.34 -16.85 1.73
CA ARG A 667 -17.56 -17.27 1.02
C ARG A 667 -17.95 -16.34 -0.13
N LEU A 668 -17.75 -15.03 0.04
CA LEU A 668 -17.97 -14.10 -1.07
C LEU A 668 -16.92 -14.33 -2.18
N TYR A 669 -15.67 -14.63 -1.84
CA TYR A 669 -14.65 -15.01 -2.82
C TYR A 669 -14.98 -16.32 -3.56
N GLU A 670 -15.54 -17.30 -2.87
CA GLU A 670 -16.05 -18.54 -3.48
C GLU A 670 -17.19 -18.25 -4.47
N LYS A 671 -18.18 -17.45 -4.07
CA LYS A 671 -19.26 -17.01 -4.98
C LYS A 671 -18.75 -16.27 -6.21
N MET A 672 -17.64 -15.54 -6.09
CA MET A 672 -16.97 -14.87 -7.22
C MET A 672 -16.15 -15.82 -8.09
N GLY A 673 -15.96 -17.07 -7.68
CA GLY A 673 -15.11 -18.04 -8.36
C GLY A 673 -13.62 -17.73 -8.24
N LEU A 674 -13.20 -17.02 -7.18
CA LEU A 674 -11.81 -16.63 -6.92
C LEU A 674 -11.07 -17.61 -6.00
N ILE A 675 -11.81 -18.31 -5.13
CA ILE A 675 -11.31 -19.27 -4.13
C ILE A 675 -12.21 -20.51 -4.14
N ASP A 676 -11.61 -21.69 -3.95
CA ASP A 676 -12.31 -22.93 -3.59
C ASP A 676 -12.21 -23.14 -2.07
N LEU A 677 -13.28 -23.57 -1.39
CA LEU A 677 -13.32 -23.77 0.07
C LEU A 677 -13.37 -25.22 0.53
#